data_AF-A0AAD5L5Z4-F1
#
_entry.id   AF-A0AAD5L5Z4-F1
#
_cell.length_a   1.000
_cell.length_b   1.000
_cell.length_c   1.000
_cell.angle_alpha   90.00
_cell.angle_beta   90.00
_cell.angle_gamma   90.00
#
_symmetry.space_group_name_H-M   'P 1'
#
loop_
_entity.id
_entity.type
_entity.pdbx_description
1 polymer ?
#
loop_
_entity_poly.entity_id
_entity_poly.type
_entity_poly.pdbx_seq_one_letter_code
_entity_poly.pdbx_strand_id
1 'polypeptide(L)'
;MWWAFLVLSHAIQALTPSDNSISLLTYNACEKPLVCKSAIQCSIWYNELQALPPKPCFNSEGYVGLCCPDVAHIKPTALKETGVEELLPPVQSLSPILLELAARAARSDLNYLTIIEEILGRNDMVMHENSMARTHSISLAPFETTRSQSQKALLVVSATRRLQEKLALSPERAGFALQAIDTRLSFLDDTCPLLPTCLRQKYRSFDGTCNNLRRPSWGSALTSLDRLAPPEYDDGIWDPKIRKSSKELPNVRLVRTTVVTDDNHPAVDMTHMLMQWGQFVDHDMVQVPVFQTANQSNIECCTPEGGILSPELRHPHCFPIDIPANDPFYGPRGIRCLNFVRSMITPRTECRMGYADQMNQLTHFIDASHVYGPSPVIAANLRQFVGGLLKTSVIEGRQYPLQDFQGKNCVGPTRDTGCFVAGDTRVNQIMTLTSLHIIFLRQHNYIATALSVINPHWSDEILYQETRRIIGALMQHITYNEFLPAILGRQTMEIYGLTPQSTGYSSSYDENVNPSITNEFAAAAFRMGHSLIQGSINLVEEDGKVRVELMRNWFNNPHLLRQSGQLDAVLRGMIDQWPQNMDEWVSEDLTNHLFQRPKRDFGLDLISINLWRGRDHGLPGYNTYRQVCGLPPVTSFQDLLTIMDRSVVNRLASVYRSVDDIDLYIGGLVEHHLPGSMLGPVFSCIIAEQFARSKEGDRFFYEHGGQPYSFTPAQLQEIRKISLAAIICDNADNIVKVQPLVFRHPSPTNPRVNCKSPIIPRMNLAAWTG
;
A
#
# COMPACT_ATOMS: atom_id res chain seq x y z
N MET A 1 15.73 -39.28 -39.87
CA MET A 1 15.50 -40.50 -40.67
C MET A 1 14.33 -41.23 -40.02
N TRP A 2 13.17 -41.23 -40.69
CA TRP A 2 11.92 -41.95 -40.36
C TRP A 2 11.28 -41.58 -39.02
N TRP A 3 10.54 -40.47 -38.89
CA TRP A 3 9.07 -40.43 -39.03
C TRP A 3 8.57 -38.96 -39.09
N ALA A 4 8.67 -38.32 -40.25
CA ALA A 4 8.03 -37.01 -40.52
C ALA A 4 7.80 -36.81 -42.03
N PHE A 5 7.36 -37.87 -42.72
CA PHE A 5 7.14 -37.90 -44.17
C PHE A 5 5.71 -38.30 -44.55
N LEU A 6 4.72 -38.01 -43.70
CA LEU A 6 3.34 -38.47 -43.89
C LEU A 6 2.24 -37.41 -43.68
N VAL A 7 2.55 -36.11 -43.75
CA VAL A 7 1.52 -35.04 -43.77
C VAL A 7 1.88 -33.91 -44.76
N LEU A 8 2.48 -34.26 -45.90
CA LEU A 8 2.83 -33.30 -46.96
C LEU A 8 2.52 -33.81 -48.37
N SER A 9 1.41 -34.54 -48.49
CA SER A 9 0.71 -34.73 -49.77
C SER A 9 -0.78 -34.75 -49.47
N HIS A 10 -1.53 -33.85 -50.12
CA HIS A 10 -2.99 -33.61 -50.14
C HIS A 10 -3.39 -32.14 -49.89
N ALA A 11 -2.65 -31.18 -50.44
CA ALA A 11 -3.14 -29.81 -50.58
C ALA A 11 -2.54 -29.10 -51.82
N ILE A 12 -2.46 -29.78 -52.97
CA ILE A 12 -2.29 -29.11 -54.27
C ILE A 12 -3.12 -29.88 -55.30
N GLN A 13 -4.41 -29.54 -55.41
CA GLN A 13 -5.21 -29.70 -56.63
C GLN A 13 -6.57 -29.06 -56.41
N ALA A 14 -6.76 -27.86 -56.99
CA ALA A 14 -7.99 -27.35 -57.61
C ALA A 14 -8.01 -25.81 -57.57
N LEU A 15 -7.42 -25.20 -58.61
CA LEU A 15 -7.80 -23.86 -59.06
C LEU A 15 -8.66 -24.03 -60.31
N THR A 16 -9.96 -23.73 -60.21
CA THR A 16 -10.77 -23.10 -61.28
C THR A 16 -11.97 -22.37 -60.67
N PRO A 17 -12.49 -21.30 -61.32
CA PRO A 17 -13.32 -20.28 -60.68
C PRO A 17 -14.80 -20.37 -61.07
N SER A 18 -15.70 -20.40 -60.08
CA SER A 18 -17.10 -19.96 -60.21
C SER A 18 -17.83 -20.17 -58.88
N ASP A 19 -18.03 -19.10 -58.11
CA ASP A 19 -19.39 -18.68 -57.72
C ASP A 19 -19.34 -17.49 -56.77
N ASN A 20 -19.98 -16.41 -57.23
CA ASN A 20 -20.33 -15.25 -56.44
C ASN A 20 -21.44 -15.64 -55.46
N SER A 21 -21.08 -15.95 -54.22
CA SER A 21 -21.91 -15.72 -53.01
C SER A 21 -21.24 -16.30 -51.76
N ILE A 22 -20.08 -15.76 -51.37
CA ILE A 22 -19.58 -15.99 -50.01
C ILE A 22 -20.14 -14.89 -49.12
N SER A 23 -21.06 -15.29 -48.25
CA SER A 23 -21.60 -14.47 -47.17
C SER A 23 -20.47 -13.91 -46.29
N LEU A 24 -20.56 -12.62 -45.99
CA LEU A 24 -19.68 -11.89 -45.06
C LEU A 24 -19.94 -12.25 -43.58
N LEU A 25 -20.28 -13.50 -43.26
CA LEU A 25 -20.68 -13.94 -41.93
C LEU A 25 -20.03 -15.28 -41.53
N THR A 26 -18.72 -15.28 -41.29
CA THR A 26 -18.06 -16.23 -40.36
C THR A 26 -16.68 -15.66 -39.96
N TYR A 27 -16.67 -14.59 -39.16
CA TYR A 27 -15.44 -14.11 -38.51
C TYR A 27 -15.52 -14.36 -37.00
N ASN A 28 -14.57 -15.14 -36.48
CA ASN A 28 -14.09 -15.18 -35.08
C ASN A 28 -15.12 -15.10 -33.94
N ALA A 29 -16.11 -16.00 -33.90
CA ALA A 29 -16.95 -16.18 -32.72
C ALA A 29 -16.24 -17.05 -31.68
N CYS A 30 -16.15 -16.57 -30.43
CA CYS A 30 -15.69 -17.39 -29.31
C CYS A 30 -16.58 -18.62 -29.15
N GLU A 31 -15.98 -19.80 -28.94
CA GLU A 31 -16.73 -21.02 -28.65
C GLU A 31 -17.41 -20.87 -27.29
N LYS A 32 -18.73 -21.11 -27.24
CA LYS A 32 -19.48 -21.04 -25.97
C LYS A 32 -18.87 -22.03 -24.95
N PRO A 33 -18.70 -21.65 -23.68
CA PRO A 33 -19.31 -20.50 -22.99
C PRO A 33 -18.48 -19.18 -22.98
N LEU A 34 -17.45 -19.05 -23.82
CA LEU A 34 -16.57 -17.87 -23.84
C LEU A 34 -17.21 -16.71 -24.61
N VAL A 35 -16.93 -15.48 -24.17
CA VAL A 35 -17.38 -14.23 -24.81
C VAL A 35 -16.16 -13.40 -25.18
N CYS A 36 -16.24 -12.68 -26.31
CA CYS A 36 -15.15 -11.81 -26.73
C CYS A 36 -15.12 -10.52 -25.91
N LYS A 37 -14.04 -10.31 -25.14
CA LYS A 37 -13.84 -9.14 -24.27
C LYS A 37 -12.45 -8.54 -24.50
N SER A 38 -12.22 -7.29 -24.09
CA SER A 38 -10.86 -6.72 -24.16
C SER A 38 -9.89 -7.53 -23.29
N ALA A 39 -8.59 -7.51 -23.60
CA ALA A 39 -7.60 -8.25 -22.81
C ALA A 39 -7.64 -7.86 -21.32
N ILE A 40 -7.88 -6.58 -21.04
CA ILE A 40 -8.05 -5.98 -19.72
C ILE A 40 -9.24 -6.63 -18.98
N GLN A 41 -10.37 -6.83 -19.66
CA GLN A 41 -11.55 -7.50 -19.08
C GLN A 41 -11.36 -9.01 -18.89
N CYS A 42 -10.31 -9.60 -19.47
CA CYS A 42 -9.95 -11.01 -19.32
C CYS A 42 -8.81 -11.26 -18.33
N SER A 43 -8.27 -10.22 -17.69
CA SER A 43 -7.11 -10.29 -16.78
C SER A 43 -7.25 -11.35 -15.67
N ILE A 44 -8.45 -11.50 -15.12
CA ILE A 44 -8.78 -12.47 -14.07
C ILE A 44 -8.61 -13.94 -14.51
N TRP A 45 -8.59 -14.20 -15.82
CA TRP A 45 -8.47 -15.54 -16.42
C TRP A 45 -7.07 -15.78 -17.01
N TYR A 46 -6.11 -14.86 -16.80
CA TYR A 46 -4.85 -14.86 -17.53
C TYR A 46 -4.09 -16.20 -17.40
N ASN A 47 -4.03 -16.78 -16.20
CA ASN A 47 -3.33 -18.04 -15.95
C ASN A 47 -3.97 -19.22 -16.71
N GLU A 48 -5.30 -19.27 -16.73
CA GLU A 48 -6.08 -20.29 -17.43
C GLU A 48 -5.98 -20.14 -18.96
N LEU A 49 -5.88 -18.90 -19.44
CA LEU A 49 -5.75 -18.58 -20.86
C LEU A 49 -4.37 -18.92 -21.42
N GLN A 50 -3.31 -18.95 -20.60
CA GLN A 50 -1.96 -19.35 -21.07
C GLN A 50 -1.89 -20.81 -21.54
N ALA A 51 -2.74 -21.68 -20.99
CA ALA A 51 -2.81 -23.09 -21.38
C ALA A 51 -3.57 -23.32 -22.70
N LEU A 52 -4.23 -22.29 -23.23
CA LEU A 52 -5.02 -22.34 -24.46
C LEU A 52 -4.32 -21.55 -25.57
N PRO A 53 -4.39 -21.98 -26.84
CA PRO A 53 -3.90 -21.16 -27.95
C PRO A 53 -4.70 -19.85 -27.99
N PRO A 54 -4.06 -18.66 -27.97
CA PRO A 54 -4.78 -17.39 -28.02
C PRO A 54 -5.59 -17.31 -29.32
N LYS A 55 -6.92 -17.32 -29.19
CA LYS A 55 -7.84 -17.03 -30.30
C LYS A 55 -8.27 -15.56 -30.19
N PRO A 56 -7.71 -14.65 -31.01
CA PRO A 56 -8.20 -13.27 -31.07
C PRO A 56 -9.64 -13.25 -31.61
N CYS A 57 -10.45 -12.35 -31.06
CA CYS A 57 -11.85 -12.20 -31.43
C CYS A 57 -12.22 -10.73 -31.60
N PHE A 58 -13.42 -10.45 -32.12
CA PHE A 58 -13.95 -9.09 -32.19
C PHE A 58 -15.18 -8.99 -31.29
N ASN A 59 -15.21 -7.99 -30.40
CA ASN A 59 -16.35 -7.76 -29.51
C ASN A 59 -17.51 -7.08 -30.26
N SER A 60 -18.66 -6.93 -29.61
CA SER A 60 -19.87 -6.32 -30.20
C SER A 60 -19.71 -4.86 -30.64
N GLU A 61 -18.65 -4.19 -30.17
CA GLU A 61 -18.30 -2.80 -30.53
C GLU A 61 -17.24 -2.76 -31.65
N GLY A 62 -16.82 -3.91 -32.19
CA GLY A 62 -15.84 -4.01 -33.28
C GLY A 62 -14.38 -3.95 -32.84
N TYR A 63 -14.08 -3.98 -31.54
CA TYR A 63 -12.71 -3.98 -31.02
C TYR A 63 -12.14 -5.40 -30.90
N VAL A 64 -10.82 -5.50 -31.09
CA VAL A 64 -10.08 -6.76 -30.95
C VAL A 64 -9.98 -7.13 -29.46
N GLY A 65 -10.31 -8.38 -29.14
CA GLY A 65 -10.33 -8.92 -27.78
C GLY A 65 -9.79 -10.35 -27.67
N LEU A 66 -9.90 -10.91 -26.46
CA LEU A 66 -9.63 -12.30 -26.12
C LEU A 66 -10.94 -13.01 -25.77
N CYS A 67 -11.03 -14.30 -26.11
CA CYS A 67 -12.14 -15.15 -25.67
C CYS A 67 -11.93 -15.58 -24.22
N CYS A 68 -12.72 -15.04 -23.29
CA CYS A 68 -12.72 -15.45 -21.88
C CYS A 68 -14.17 -15.60 -21.37
N PRO A 69 -14.40 -16.34 -20.27
CA PRO A 69 -15.76 -16.54 -19.74
C PRO A 69 -16.46 -15.23 -19.35
N ASP A 70 -17.79 -15.22 -19.45
CA ASP A 70 -18.59 -14.08 -18.99
C ASP A 70 -18.75 -14.08 -17.46
N VAL A 71 -18.59 -12.91 -16.85
CA VAL A 71 -18.69 -12.76 -15.38
C VAL A 71 -20.14 -12.38 -15.07
N ALA A 72 -21.05 -13.35 -15.18
CA ALA A 72 -22.45 -13.17 -14.84
C ALA A 72 -22.77 -13.91 -13.53
N HIS A 73 -23.03 -13.11 -12.48
CA HIS A 73 -23.66 -13.48 -11.22
C HIS A 73 -23.04 -14.64 -10.42
N ILE A 74 -22.08 -14.30 -9.56
CA ILE A 74 -21.78 -15.08 -8.36
C ILE A 74 -22.13 -14.20 -7.17
N LYS A 75 -23.11 -14.62 -6.38
CA LYS A 75 -23.39 -14.01 -5.07
C LYS A 75 -22.23 -14.38 -4.14
N PRO A 76 -21.51 -13.42 -3.55
CA PRO A 76 -20.62 -13.71 -2.45
C PRO A 76 -21.44 -14.34 -1.33
N THR A 77 -21.01 -15.50 -0.84
CA THR A 77 -21.52 -15.98 0.45
C THR A 77 -20.76 -15.16 1.46
N ALA A 78 -21.45 -14.25 2.16
CA ALA A 78 -20.86 -13.45 3.22
C ALA A 78 -20.07 -14.38 4.16
N LEU A 79 -18.77 -14.09 4.33
CA LEU A 79 -18.06 -14.56 5.50
C LEU A 79 -18.83 -13.99 6.69
N LYS A 80 -19.39 -14.90 7.50
CA LYS A 80 -20.05 -14.54 8.75
C LYS A 80 -19.07 -13.72 9.57
N GLU A 81 -19.55 -12.59 10.09
CA GLU A 81 -18.96 -11.95 11.25
C GLU A 81 -18.70 -13.05 12.29
N THR A 82 -17.44 -13.37 12.53
CA THR A 82 -17.06 -14.09 13.73
C THR A 82 -17.25 -13.11 14.86
N GLY A 83 -18.45 -13.12 15.44
CA GLY A 83 -18.73 -12.45 16.69
C GLY A 83 -17.72 -12.95 17.72
N VAL A 84 -16.80 -12.08 18.12
CA VAL A 84 -16.13 -12.21 19.40
C VAL A 84 -17.10 -11.64 20.43
N GLU A 85 -18.19 -12.37 20.68
CA GLU A 85 -19.06 -12.15 21.83
C GLU A 85 -18.82 -13.30 22.80
N GLU A 86 -17.90 -13.08 23.75
CA GLU A 86 -18.14 -13.22 25.18
C GLU A 86 -16.83 -13.02 25.98
N LEU A 87 -17.02 -12.51 27.20
CA LEU A 87 -16.10 -12.46 28.35
C LEU A 87 -15.35 -11.13 28.57
N LEU A 88 -15.96 -10.25 29.37
CA LEU A 88 -15.62 -10.04 30.79
C LEU A 88 -16.69 -9.11 31.42
N PRO A 89 -17.00 -9.24 32.73
CA PRO A 89 -18.05 -8.44 33.35
C PRO A 89 -17.71 -6.94 33.26
N PRO A 90 -18.73 -6.05 33.14
CA PRO A 90 -18.50 -4.62 33.10
C PRO A 90 -17.69 -4.20 34.33
N VAL A 91 -16.67 -3.37 34.11
CA VAL A 91 -16.05 -2.63 35.22
C VAL A 91 -17.17 -1.84 35.87
N GLN A 92 -17.41 -2.08 37.17
CA GLN A 92 -18.34 -1.29 37.97
C GLN A 92 -18.11 0.20 37.69
N SER A 93 -19.18 1.01 37.69
CA SER A 93 -19.10 2.45 37.46
C SER A 93 -17.94 3.07 38.27
N LEU A 94 -16.88 3.47 37.58
CA LEU A 94 -15.72 4.06 38.23
C LEU A 94 -16.11 5.41 38.84
N SER A 95 -15.62 5.69 40.04
CA SER A 95 -15.85 6.98 40.68
C SER A 95 -15.28 8.12 39.80
N PRO A 96 -16.04 9.21 39.56
CA PRO A 96 -15.54 10.36 38.80
C PRO A 96 -14.21 10.92 39.34
N ILE A 97 -13.99 10.81 40.65
CA ILE A 97 -12.74 11.24 41.32
C ILE A 97 -11.53 10.44 40.83
N LEU A 98 -11.69 9.12 40.64
CA LEU A 98 -10.59 8.27 40.19
C LEU A 98 -10.20 8.59 38.75
N LEU A 99 -11.19 8.86 37.90
CA LEU A 99 -10.99 9.28 36.52
C LEU A 99 -10.28 10.63 36.42
N GLU A 100 -10.66 11.58 37.29
CA GLU A 100 -10.00 12.88 37.42
C GLU A 100 -8.52 12.74 37.84
N LEU A 101 -8.24 11.94 38.85
CA LEU A 101 -6.88 11.71 39.33
C LEU A 101 -6.00 11.08 38.23
N ALA A 102 -6.54 10.13 37.46
CA ALA A 102 -5.83 9.53 36.34
C ALA A 102 -5.55 10.54 35.22
N ALA A 103 -6.54 11.37 34.86
CA ALA A 103 -6.35 12.43 33.85
C ALA A 103 -5.31 13.48 34.28
N ARG A 104 -5.33 13.92 35.54
CA ARG A 104 -4.34 14.85 36.09
C ARG A 104 -2.93 14.24 36.10
N ALA A 105 -2.79 12.98 36.48
CA ALA A 105 -1.52 12.27 36.43
C ALA A 105 -1.00 12.16 34.99
N ALA A 106 -1.88 11.83 34.04
CA ALA A 106 -1.50 11.75 32.63
C ALA A 106 -1.02 13.10 32.06
N ARG A 107 -1.67 14.19 32.43
CA ARG A 107 -1.22 15.55 32.05
C ARG A 107 0.18 15.84 32.60
N SER A 108 0.48 15.38 33.82
CA SER A 108 1.81 15.48 34.41
C SER A 108 2.85 14.65 33.65
N ASP A 109 2.50 13.44 33.22
CA ASP A 109 3.37 12.57 32.42
C ASP A 109 3.76 13.23 31.09
N LEU A 110 2.79 13.84 30.40
CA LEU A 110 3.04 14.58 29.16
C LEU A 110 3.88 15.84 29.38
N ASN A 111 3.69 16.55 30.49
CA ASN A 111 4.54 17.70 30.83
C ASN A 111 5.98 17.26 31.10
N TYR A 112 6.18 16.11 31.74
CA TYR A 112 7.50 15.53 31.95
C TYR A 112 8.16 15.12 30.63
N LEU A 113 7.41 14.55 29.69
CA LEU A 113 7.90 14.25 28.34
C LEU A 113 8.41 15.52 27.63
N THR A 114 7.69 16.63 27.68
CA THR A 114 8.14 17.91 27.12
C THR A 114 9.47 18.37 27.73
N ILE A 115 9.64 18.23 29.05
CA ILE A 115 10.90 18.59 29.74
C ILE A 115 12.04 17.69 29.24
N ILE A 116 11.80 16.39 29.08
CA ILE A 116 12.80 15.47 28.50
C ILE A 116 13.16 15.91 27.08
N GLU A 117 12.18 16.21 26.23
CA GLU A 117 12.40 16.68 24.87
C GLU A 117 13.25 17.96 24.81
N GLU A 118 13.02 18.91 25.73
CA GLU A 118 13.82 20.11 25.86
C GLU A 118 15.26 19.81 26.31
N ILE A 119 15.46 18.90 27.27
CA ILE A 119 16.79 18.48 27.73
C ILE A 119 17.54 17.78 26.59
N LEU A 120 16.90 16.85 25.88
CA LEU A 120 17.48 16.15 24.73
C LEU A 120 17.84 17.14 23.63
N GLY A 121 16.96 18.10 23.33
CA GLY A 121 17.22 19.17 22.37
C GLY A 121 18.42 20.05 22.74
N ARG A 122 18.57 20.41 24.03
CA ARG A 122 19.73 21.20 24.51
C ARG A 122 21.06 20.43 24.43
N ASN A 123 21.01 19.11 24.50
CA ASN A 123 22.19 18.24 24.39
C ASN A 123 22.47 17.77 22.96
N ASP A 124 21.81 18.36 21.94
CA ASP A 124 21.92 17.97 20.53
C ASP A 124 21.61 16.47 20.28
N MET A 125 20.74 15.89 21.11
CA MET A 125 20.29 14.48 21.00
C MET A 125 19.15 14.37 19.98
N VAL A 126 19.40 14.90 18.78
CA VAL A 126 18.49 14.85 17.63
C VAL A 126 19.20 14.17 16.46
N MET A 127 18.41 13.74 15.48
CA MET A 127 18.97 13.03 14.34
C MET A 127 19.90 13.89 13.48
N HIS A 128 21.17 13.50 13.44
CA HIS A 128 22.19 14.16 12.62
C HIS A 128 21.96 13.97 11.11
N GLU A 129 22.50 14.89 10.30
CA GLU A 129 22.35 14.86 8.84
C GLU A 129 22.92 13.61 8.17
N ASN A 130 24.00 13.07 8.75
CA ASN A 130 24.67 11.88 8.24
C ASN A 130 24.09 10.57 8.79
N SER A 131 23.02 10.62 9.61
CA SER A 131 22.36 9.42 10.11
C SER A 131 21.80 8.59 8.95
N MET A 132 21.99 7.28 9.02
CA MET A 132 21.41 6.33 8.06
C MET A 132 19.89 6.28 8.20
N ALA A 133 19.37 6.59 9.39
CA ALA A 133 17.95 6.58 9.67
C ALA A 133 17.21 7.83 9.19
N ARG A 134 17.94 8.90 8.83
CA ARG A 134 17.36 10.18 8.39
C ARG A 134 16.36 10.03 7.28
N THR A 135 16.70 9.22 6.29
CA THR A 135 15.81 9.03 5.16
C THR A 135 14.54 8.30 5.54
N HIS A 136 14.65 7.21 6.31
CA HIS A 136 13.50 6.49 6.83
C HIS A 136 12.61 7.39 7.71
N SER A 137 13.20 8.19 8.61
CA SER A 137 12.44 9.09 9.48
C SER A 137 11.74 10.22 8.74
N ILE A 138 12.37 10.82 7.72
CA ILE A 138 11.72 11.88 6.92
C ILE A 138 10.58 11.30 6.08
N SER A 139 10.71 10.09 5.54
CA SER A 139 9.63 9.39 4.83
C SER A 139 8.39 9.10 5.71
N LEU A 140 8.56 9.14 7.03
CA LEU A 140 7.50 8.92 8.03
C LEU A 140 7.21 10.19 8.84
N ALA A 141 7.61 11.36 8.33
CA ALA A 141 7.42 12.61 9.03
C ALA A 141 5.92 12.95 9.18
N PRO A 142 5.49 13.46 10.34
CA PRO A 142 4.12 13.91 10.55
C PRO A 142 3.81 15.17 9.73
N PHE A 143 2.59 15.27 9.22
CA PHE A 143 2.04 16.56 8.77
C PHE A 143 1.81 17.50 9.97
N GLU A 144 1.62 18.80 9.70
CA GLU A 144 1.48 19.84 10.73
C GLU A 144 0.39 19.53 11.78
N THR A 145 -0.75 18.99 11.35
CA THR A 145 -1.90 18.68 12.22
C THR A 145 -1.79 17.34 12.94
N THR A 146 -0.94 16.41 12.46
CA THR A 146 -0.74 15.06 13.00
C THR A 146 -0.32 15.08 14.47
N ARG A 147 0.55 16.02 14.86
CA ARG A 147 1.08 16.09 16.22
C ARG A 147 0.02 16.42 17.26
N SER A 148 -0.89 17.34 16.94
CA SER A 148 -1.96 17.74 17.87
C SER A 148 -2.89 16.56 18.19
N GLN A 149 -3.24 15.76 17.19
CA GLN A 149 -4.04 14.55 17.40
C GLN A 149 -3.30 13.52 18.26
N SER A 150 -2.01 13.32 18.00
CA SER A 150 -1.24 12.34 18.78
C SER A 150 -1.03 12.74 20.24
N GLN A 151 -0.90 14.03 20.54
CA GLN A 151 -0.82 14.52 21.92
C GLN A 151 -2.12 14.20 22.70
N LYS A 152 -3.28 14.33 22.07
CA LYS A 152 -4.56 13.93 22.67
C LYS A 152 -4.60 12.44 22.97
N ALA A 153 -4.13 11.62 22.04
CA ALA A 153 -4.07 10.17 22.19
C ALA A 153 -3.13 9.73 23.32
N LEU A 154 -1.94 10.35 23.42
CA LEU A 154 -0.99 10.11 24.50
C LEU A 154 -1.58 10.41 25.87
N LEU A 155 -2.40 11.46 25.98
CA LEU A 155 -3.10 11.79 27.24
C LEU A 155 -4.08 10.68 27.64
N VAL A 156 -4.88 10.17 26.69
CA VAL A 156 -5.84 9.07 26.93
C VAL A 156 -5.13 7.78 27.30
N VAL A 157 -4.07 7.41 26.58
CA VAL A 157 -3.29 6.19 26.83
C VAL A 157 -2.58 6.24 28.18
N SER A 158 -1.96 7.38 28.51
CA SER A 158 -1.32 7.58 29.82
C SER A 158 -2.37 7.51 30.94
N ALA A 159 -3.53 8.14 30.79
CA ALA A 159 -4.61 8.03 31.78
C ALA A 159 -5.11 6.58 31.95
N THR A 160 -5.20 5.83 30.85
CA THR A 160 -5.58 4.41 30.86
C THR A 160 -4.56 3.58 31.66
N ARG A 161 -3.25 3.80 31.46
CA ARG A 161 -2.19 3.14 32.26
C ARG A 161 -2.28 3.48 33.74
N ARG A 162 -2.51 4.76 34.08
CA ARG A 162 -2.70 5.20 35.47
C ARG A 162 -3.90 4.52 36.11
N LEU A 163 -4.99 4.32 35.38
CA LEU A 163 -6.16 3.57 35.87
C LEU A 163 -5.85 2.08 36.06
N GLN A 164 -5.16 1.45 35.11
CA GLN A 164 -4.70 0.06 35.25
C GLN A 164 -3.89 -0.15 36.52
N GLU A 165 -2.90 0.72 36.78
CA GLU A 165 -2.07 0.69 37.99
C GLU A 165 -2.91 0.83 39.26
N LYS A 166 -3.83 1.81 39.29
CA LYS A 166 -4.68 2.07 40.47
C LYS A 166 -5.68 0.97 40.77
N LEU A 167 -6.19 0.32 39.73
CA LEU A 167 -7.17 -0.76 39.82
C LEU A 167 -6.53 -2.15 39.89
N ALA A 168 -5.20 -2.24 39.77
CA ALA A 168 -4.44 -3.48 39.69
C ALA A 168 -4.98 -4.47 38.64
N LEU A 169 -5.31 -3.96 37.44
CA LEU A 169 -5.82 -4.79 36.34
C LEU A 169 -4.70 -5.54 35.63
N SER A 170 -4.97 -6.78 35.21
CA SER A 170 -4.07 -7.49 34.29
C SER A 170 -4.00 -6.78 32.93
N PRO A 171 -2.92 -6.97 32.14
CA PRO A 171 -2.82 -6.45 30.78
C PRO A 171 -4.07 -6.70 29.93
N GLU A 172 -4.56 -7.94 29.91
CA GLU A 172 -5.73 -8.34 29.12
C GLU A 172 -6.98 -7.59 29.61
N ARG A 173 -7.17 -7.48 30.93
CA ARG A 173 -8.31 -6.73 31.47
C ARG A 173 -8.21 -5.24 31.19
N ALA A 174 -7.01 -4.65 31.25
CA ALA A 174 -6.82 -3.23 31.06
C ALA A 174 -7.14 -2.79 29.62
N GLY A 175 -6.59 -3.51 28.63
CA GLY A 175 -6.77 -3.18 27.21
C GLY A 175 -8.23 -3.24 26.75
N PHE A 176 -8.99 -4.23 27.24
CA PHE A 176 -10.39 -4.43 26.84
C PHE A 176 -11.40 -3.73 27.75
N ALA A 177 -11.30 -3.92 29.07
CA ALA A 177 -12.36 -3.49 29.97
C ALA A 177 -12.43 -1.96 30.13
N LEU A 178 -11.30 -1.26 30.00
CA LEU A 178 -11.26 0.20 30.10
C LEU A 178 -11.86 0.90 28.87
N GLN A 179 -12.05 0.20 27.74
CA GLN A 179 -12.74 0.77 26.58
C GLN A 179 -14.22 1.09 26.85
N ALA A 180 -14.81 0.54 27.91
CA ALA A 180 -16.15 0.90 28.34
C ALA A 180 -16.25 2.37 28.82
N ILE A 181 -15.12 3.02 29.14
CA ILE A 181 -15.07 4.39 29.64
C ILE A 181 -15.11 5.37 28.46
N ASP A 182 -16.12 6.24 28.46
CA ASP A 182 -16.27 7.33 27.50
C ASP A 182 -15.48 8.55 27.95
N THR A 183 -14.55 9.03 27.11
CA THR A 183 -13.70 10.19 27.43
C THR A 183 -14.50 11.49 27.49
N ARG A 184 -15.66 11.59 26.83
CA ARG A 184 -16.54 12.77 26.86
C ARG A 184 -17.20 13.00 28.22
N LEU A 185 -17.28 11.95 29.03
CA LEU A 185 -17.86 11.99 30.38
C LEU A 185 -16.76 12.19 31.45
N SER A 186 -15.60 12.70 31.03
CA SER A 186 -14.40 12.80 31.85
C SER A 186 -13.69 14.15 31.64
N PHE A 187 -12.62 14.38 32.39
CA PHE A 187 -11.71 15.52 32.20
C PHE A 187 -10.83 15.42 30.94
N LEU A 188 -11.12 14.47 30.05
CA LEU A 188 -10.47 14.24 28.76
C LEU A 188 -11.44 14.48 27.60
N ASP A 189 -12.53 15.22 27.82
CA ASP A 189 -13.55 15.50 26.81
C ASP A 189 -12.96 16.23 25.59
N ASP A 190 -11.97 17.10 25.80
CA ASP A 190 -11.21 17.81 24.77
C ASP A 190 -10.33 16.91 23.87
N THR A 191 -10.08 15.66 24.30
CA THR A 191 -9.35 14.66 23.52
C THR A 191 -10.21 13.98 22.45
N CYS A 192 -11.54 13.99 22.62
CA CYS A 192 -12.50 13.39 21.70
C CYS A 192 -12.50 14.16 20.35
N PRO A 193 -12.32 13.48 19.20
CA PRO A 193 -12.38 14.14 17.90
C PRO A 193 -13.75 14.75 17.60
N LEU A 194 -13.76 15.96 17.03
CA LEU A 194 -15.01 16.59 16.60
C LEU A 194 -15.48 15.94 15.28
N LEU A 195 -16.74 15.52 15.25
CA LEU A 195 -17.35 14.96 14.05
C LEU A 195 -17.84 16.09 13.13
N PRO A 196 -17.46 16.09 11.84
CA PRO A 196 -17.95 17.11 10.91
C PRO A 196 -19.43 16.89 10.58
N THR A 197 -20.15 17.98 10.32
CA THR A 197 -21.50 17.93 9.77
C THR A 197 -21.43 17.67 8.27
N CYS A 198 -22.06 16.59 7.80
CA CYS A 198 -21.97 16.18 6.41
C CYS A 198 -23.15 16.67 5.55
N LEU A 199 -22.81 17.19 4.38
CA LEU A 199 -23.75 17.45 3.29
C LEU A 199 -23.48 16.47 2.14
N ARG A 200 -24.52 16.12 1.39
CA ARG A 200 -24.35 15.33 0.17
C ARG A 200 -23.64 16.17 -0.89
N GLN A 201 -22.38 15.86 -1.13
CA GLN A 201 -21.53 16.53 -2.11
C GLN A 201 -21.18 15.60 -3.26
N LYS A 202 -20.94 16.21 -4.43
CA LYS A 202 -20.52 15.53 -5.65
C LYS A 202 -19.08 15.02 -5.59
N TYR A 203 -18.20 15.75 -4.91
CA TYR A 203 -16.78 15.44 -4.84
C TYR A 203 -16.38 14.98 -3.44
N ARG A 204 -15.30 14.19 -3.37
CA ARG A 204 -14.68 13.79 -2.12
C ARG A 204 -14.05 15.00 -1.43
N SER A 205 -14.13 15.05 -0.11
CA SER A 205 -13.23 15.88 0.69
C SER A 205 -11.77 15.45 0.47
N PHE A 206 -10.81 16.29 0.87
CA PHE A 206 -9.39 15.96 0.76
C PHE A 206 -8.94 14.99 1.86
N ASP A 207 -9.53 15.10 3.04
CA ASP A 207 -9.24 14.27 4.20
C ASP A 207 -10.13 13.02 4.28
N GLY A 208 -11.00 12.77 3.29
CA GLY A 208 -11.89 11.61 3.27
C GLY A 208 -13.12 11.70 4.17
N THR A 209 -13.28 12.78 4.95
CA THR A 209 -14.47 13.00 5.77
C THR A 209 -15.75 13.03 4.93
N CYS A 210 -16.87 12.63 5.54
CA CYS A 210 -18.18 12.61 4.88
C CYS A 210 -18.30 11.68 3.65
N ASN A 211 -17.37 10.71 3.50
CA ASN A 211 -17.63 9.56 2.66
C ASN A 211 -18.87 8.81 3.19
N ASN A 212 -18.79 8.33 4.43
CA ASN A 212 -19.94 7.80 5.13
C ASN A 212 -20.73 8.93 5.81
N LEU A 213 -22.01 9.07 5.47
CA LEU A 213 -22.85 10.16 5.98
C LEU A 213 -23.35 9.92 7.43
N ARG A 214 -23.38 8.66 7.88
CA ARG A 214 -23.78 8.28 9.25
C ARG A 214 -22.60 8.21 10.22
N ARG A 215 -21.40 7.99 9.68
CA ARG A 215 -20.12 7.91 10.39
C ARG A 215 -19.09 8.78 9.67
N PRO A 216 -19.17 10.12 9.83
CA PRO A 216 -18.40 11.08 9.04
C PRO A 216 -16.87 10.90 9.00
N SER A 217 -16.29 10.27 10.02
CA SER A 217 -14.85 10.05 10.17
C SER A 217 -14.36 8.70 9.65
N TRP A 218 -15.26 7.80 9.23
CA TRP A 218 -14.86 6.49 8.72
C TRP A 218 -14.04 6.63 7.43
N GLY A 219 -12.82 6.12 7.47
CA GLY A 219 -11.84 6.21 6.40
C GLY A 219 -11.19 7.59 6.19
N SER A 220 -11.39 8.56 7.09
CA SER A 220 -10.74 9.86 6.98
C SER A 220 -9.29 9.85 7.48
N ALA A 221 -8.47 10.76 6.96
CA ALA A 221 -7.12 10.98 7.44
C ALA A 221 -7.07 11.37 8.93
N LEU A 222 -5.93 11.10 9.56
CA LEU A 222 -5.66 11.33 10.99
C LEU A 222 -6.50 10.46 11.93
N THR A 223 -7.16 9.42 11.41
CA THR A 223 -7.90 8.43 12.21
C THR A 223 -7.10 7.15 12.41
N SER A 224 -7.57 6.29 13.30
CA SER A 224 -6.87 5.06 13.67
C SER A 224 -6.95 4.04 12.54
N LEU A 225 -5.89 3.24 12.41
CA LEU A 225 -6.00 1.96 11.72
C LEU A 225 -7.00 1.07 12.49
N ASP A 226 -7.91 0.43 11.76
CA ASP A 226 -8.84 -0.55 12.33
C ASP A 226 -8.09 -1.85 12.67
N ARG A 227 -8.75 -2.82 13.30
CA ARG A 227 -8.09 -4.08 13.69
C ARG A 227 -8.94 -5.30 13.38
N LEU A 228 -8.34 -6.28 12.72
CA LEU A 228 -8.95 -7.59 12.51
C LEU A 228 -8.92 -8.45 13.78
N ALA A 229 -7.91 -8.23 14.63
CA ALA A 229 -7.81 -8.86 15.94
C ALA A 229 -7.41 -7.83 17.01
N PRO A 230 -7.86 -7.98 18.25
CA PRO A 230 -7.40 -7.13 19.34
C PRO A 230 -5.86 -7.19 19.49
N PRO A 231 -5.21 -6.07 19.85
CA PRO A 231 -3.77 -6.04 19.95
C PRO A 231 -3.23 -6.77 21.18
N GLU A 232 -2.02 -7.29 21.04
CA GLU A 232 -1.21 -7.86 22.12
C GLU A 232 -0.07 -6.87 22.45
N TYR A 233 -0.27 -6.03 23.47
CA TYR A 233 0.80 -5.22 24.08
C TYR A 233 1.27 -5.88 25.39
N ASP A 234 2.53 -5.68 25.78
CA ASP A 234 3.09 -6.29 27.00
C ASP A 234 2.35 -5.83 28.28
N ASP A 235 1.93 -4.57 28.34
CA ASP A 235 1.08 -4.00 29.41
C ASP A 235 -0.42 -4.02 29.06
N GLY A 236 -0.78 -4.54 27.89
CA GLY A 236 -2.14 -4.57 27.36
C GLY A 236 -2.66 -3.21 26.85
N ILE A 237 -1.84 -2.16 26.89
CA ILE A 237 -2.24 -0.79 26.53
C ILE A 237 -1.34 -0.22 25.44
N TRP A 238 -0.04 -0.15 25.66
CA TRP A 238 0.89 0.55 24.77
C TRP A 238 2.33 0.05 24.78
N ASP A 239 2.77 -0.68 25.80
CA ASP A 239 4.16 -1.18 25.84
C ASP A 239 4.38 -2.20 24.72
N PRO A 240 5.43 -2.04 23.88
CA PRO A 240 5.62 -2.88 22.71
C PRO A 240 5.66 -4.35 23.06
N LYS A 241 5.18 -5.18 22.12
CA LYS A 241 5.16 -6.63 22.26
C LYS A 241 6.58 -7.21 22.19
N ILE A 242 7.23 -7.37 23.34
CA ILE A 242 8.56 -7.99 23.44
C ILE A 242 8.51 -9.32 24.19
N ARG A 243 7.37 -9.67 24.80
CA ARG A 243 7.17 -10.93 25.51
C ARG A 243 5.90 -11.64 25.06
N LYS A 244 5.90 -12.96 25.22
CA LYS A 244 4.71 -13.81 25.16
C LYS A 244 4.80 -14.86 26.23
N SER A 245 3.71 -15.06 27.00
CA SER A 245 3.67 -15.94 28.17
C SER A 245 4.85 -15.69 29.14
N SER A 246 5.09 -14.41 29.46
CA SER A 246 6.16 -13.91 30.34
C SER A 246 7.60 -14.15 29.88
N LYS A 247 7.82 -14.69 28.67
CA LYS A 247 9.15 -14.93 28.12
C LYS A 247 9.41 -14.04 26.91
N GLU A 248 10.66 -13.61 26.72
CA GLU A 248 11.04 -12.71 25.62
C GLU A 248 10.84 -13.38 24.26
N LEU A 249 10.32 -12.63 23.30
CA LEU A 249 10.28 -13.01 21.88
C LEU A 249 11.70 -12.95 21.30
N PRO A 250 12.00 -13.73 20.25
CA PRO A 250 13.33 -13.71 19.65
C PRO A 250 13.68 -12.33 19.12
N ASN A 251 14.97 -11.99 19.16
CA ASN A 251 15.49 -10.78 18.54
C ASN A 251 15.14 -10.77 17.04
N VAL A 252 14.56 -9.67 16.54
CA VAL A 252 14.07 -9.61 15.15
C VAL A 252 15.18 -9.66 14.10
N ARG A 253 16.39 -9.20 14.43
CA ARG A 253 17.54 -9.33 13.53
C ARG A 253 18.01 -10.79 13.47
N LEU A 254 17.91 -11.54 14.57
CA LEU A 254 18.16 -12.98 14.56
C LEU A 254 17.11 -13.72 13.72
N VAL A 255 15.83 -13.39 13.86
CA VAL A 255 14.75 -13.94 13.01
C VAL A 255 15.05 -13.64 11.54
N ARG A 256 15.35 -12.38 11.22
CA ARG A 256 15.72 -11.97 9.85
C ARG A 256 16.90 -12.80 9.34
N THR A 257 18.04 -12.81 10.03
CA THR A 257 19.26 -13.48 9.53
C THR A 257 19.14 -15.00 9.44
N THR A 258 18.18 -15.60 10.17
CA THR A 258 17.95 -17.05 10.15
C THR A 258 16.90 -17.45 9.12
N VAL A 259 15.81 -16.69 8.97
CA VAL A 259 14.68 -17.09 8.11
C VAL A 259 14.79 -16.47 6.73
N VAL A 260 15.22 -15.21 6.65
CA VAL A 260 15.24 -14.37 5.43
C VAL A 260 16.67 -14.13 4.94
N THR A 261 16.92 -14.60 3.73
CA THR A 261 18.24 -14.63 3.10
C THR A 261 18.19 -13.94 1.74
N ASP A 262 19.34 -13.64 1.14
CA ASP A 262 19.38 -13.09 -0.23
C ASP A 262 19.65 -14.21 -1.21
N ASP A 263 18.68 -14.46 -2.08
CA ASP A 263 18.82 -15.30 -3.26
C ASP A 263 17.91 -14.74 -4.37
N ASN A 264 18.24 -15.06 -5.61
CA ASN A 264 17.50 -14.55 -6.76
C ASN A 264 16.42 -15.56 -7.19
N HIS A 265 15.17 -15.29 -6.80
CA HIS A 265 14.01 -16.12 -7.10
C HIS A 265 12.92 -15.29 -7.81
N PRO A 266 13.08 -14.98 -9.10
CA PRO A 266 12.17 -14.08 -9.81
C PRO A 266 10.82 -14.74 -10.15
N ALA A 267 9.73 -13.95 -10.10
CA ALA A 267 8.43 -14.35 -10.62
C ALA A 267 8.37 -14.10 -12.15
N VAL A 268 8.72 -15.13 -12.93
CA VAL A 268 9.04 -15.01 -14.37
C VAL A 268 7.86 -14.67 -15.29
N ASP A 269 6.62 -14.73 -14.81
CA ASP A 269 5.40 -14.39 -15.57
C ASP A 269 4.88 -12.97 -15.27
N MET A 270 5.50 -12.29 -14.30
CA MET A 270 5.16 -10.94 -13.84
C MET A 270 6.21 -9.92 -14.27
N THR A 271 5.86 -8.64 -14.22
CA THR A 271 6.82 -7.54 -14.41
C THR A 271 7.02 -6.76 -13.11
N HIS A 272 8.13 -6.02 -13.03
CA HIS A 272 8.48 -5.20 -11.89
C HIS A 272 7.46 -4.06 -11.65
N MET A 273 6.66 -3.71 -12.68
CA MET A 273 5.51 -2.82 -12.56
C MET A 273 4.49 -3.32 -11.53
N LEU A 274 4.35 -4.64 -11.33
CA LEU A 274 3.46 -5.21 -10.31
C LEU A 274 3.88 -4.76 -8.90
N MET A 275 5.16 -4.93 -8.56
CA MET A 275 5.72 -4.45 -7.29
C MET A 275 5.50 -2.95 -7.15
N GLN A 276 5.83 -2.19 -8.20
CA GLN A 276 5.79 -0.73 -8.12
C GLN A 276 4.36 -0.18 -7.98
N TRP A 277 3.37 -0.81 -8.63
CA TRP A 277 1.97 -0.43 -8.47
C TRP A 277 1.45 -0.75 -7.07
N GLY A 278 1.85 -1.89 -6.50
CA GLY A 278 1.54 -2.24 -5.11
C GLY A 278 2.01 -1.15 -4.14
N GLN A 279 3.25 -0.67 -4.28
CA GLN A 279 3.76 0.44 -3.49
C GLN A 279 3.00 1.75 -3.75
N PHE A 280 2.66 2.05 -5.00
CA PHE A 280 1.94 3.29 -5.36
C PHE A 280 0.54 3.34 -4.74
N VAL A 281 -0.16 2.20 -4.72
CA VAL A 281 -1.46 2.06 -4.05
C VAL A 281 -1.32 2.06 -2.52
N ASP A 282 -0.31 1.40 -1.95
CA ASP A 282 -0.01 1.48 -0.51
C ASP A 282 0.13 2.93 -0.06
N HIS A 283 0.87 3.72 -0.85
CA HIS A 283 1.12 5.11 -0.57
C HIS A 283 -0.13 5.99 -0.72
N ASP A 284 -1.20 5.52 -1.35
CA ASP A 284 -2.50 6.19 -1.38
C ASP A 284 -3.31 5.97 -0.10
N MET A 285 -3.17 4.77 0.49
CA MET A 285 -4.06 4.26 1.53
C MET A 285 -3.46 4.37 2.93
N VAL A 286 -2.13 4.32 3.05
CA VAL A 286 -1.44 4.17 4.33
C VAL A 286 -0.21 5.06 4.44
N GLN A 287 -0.20 5.88 5.48
CA GLN A 287 1.03 6.45 6.02
C GLN A 287 0.93 6.55 7.53
N VAL A 288 1.77 5.80 8.24
CA VAL A 288 1.84 5.84 9.70
C VAL A 288 3.02 6.71 10.12
N PRO A 289 2.80 7.89 10.73
CA PRO A 289 3.88 8.79 11.12
C PRO A 289 4.60 8.29 12.37
N VAL A 290 5.85 8.72 12.58
CA VAL A 290 6.64 8.45 13.78
C VAL A 290 6.81 9.69 14.64
N PHE A 291 7.04 9.50 15.94
CA PHE A 291 7.24 10.62 16.86
C PHE A 291 8.44 11.50 16.46
N GLN A 292 8.29 12.79 16.71
CA GLN A 292 9.34 13.81 16.62
C GLN A 292 9.46 14.51 17.98
N THR A 293 10.57 15.21 18.19
CA THR A 293 10.81 16.02 19.40
C THR A 293 9.91 17.26 19.45
N ALA A 294 9.98 17.98 20.58
CA ALA A 294 9.25 19.23 20.81
C ALA A 294 9.39 20.26 19.69
N ASN A 295 10.59 20.36 19.11
CA ASN A 295 10.96 21.29 18.04
C ASN A 295 10.83 20.68 16.62
N GLN A 296 10.07 19.58 16.46
CA GLN A 296 9.82 18.88 15.19
C GLN A 296 11.10 18.27 14.56
N SER A 297 12.14 18.04 15.36
CA SER A 297 13.32 17.31 14.89
C SER A 297 13.08 15.81 14.96
N ASN A 298 13.70 15.07 14.05
CA ASN A 298 13.66 13.61 14.07
C ASN A 298 14.46 13.07 15.26
N ILE A 299 13.97 11.97 15.85
CA ILE A 299 14.54 11.34 17.03
C ILE A 299 15.63 10.33 16.63
N GLU A 300 16.78 10.39 17.31
CA GLU A 300 17.86 9.41 17.19
C GLU A 300 17.91 8.53 18.44
N CYS A 301 17.98 7.22 18.25
CA CYS A 301 17.94 6.20 19.31
C CYS A 301 19.24 5.41 19.42
N CYS A 302 20.14 5.58 18.45
CA CYS A 302 21.45 4.95 18.41
C CYS A 302 22.56 6.00 18.42
N THR A 303 23.77 5.64 18.88
CA THR A 303 24.93 6.51 18.70
C THR A 303 25.29 6.60 17.21
N PRO A 304 26.01 7.65 16.77
CA PRO A 304 26.47 7.77 15.38
C PRO A 304 27.31 6.58 14.88
N GLU A 305 28.01 5.91 15.80
CA GLU A 305 28.83 4.72 15.60
C GLU A 305 28.03 3.41 15.57
N GLY A 306 26.70 3.48 15.76
CA GLY A 306 25.81 2.31 15.78
C GLY A 306 25.74 1.60 17.13
N GLY A 307 26.11 2.28 18.23
CA GLY A 307 25.90 1.81 19.59
C GLY A 307 24.49 2.14 20.11
N ILE A 308 24.12 1.57 21.25
CA ILE A 308 22.86 1.86 21.92
C ILE A 308 23.04 3.10 22.82
N LEU A 309 22.18 4.11 22.68
CA LEU A 309 22.18 5.27 23.60
C LEU A 309 21.83 4.85 25.02
N SER A 310 22.47 5.46 26.04
CA SER A 310 22.10 5.20 27.44
C SER A 310 20.65 5.64 27.71
N PRO A 311 19.94 5.03 28.67
CA PRO A 311 18.54 5.35 28.95
C PRO A 311 18.28 6.84 29.21
N GLU A 312 19.22 7.55 29.82
CA GLU A 312 19.11 8.97 30.19
C GLU A 312 19.20 9.91 28.97
N LEU A 313 19.87 9.46 27.91
CA LEU A 313 20.04 10.20 26.65
C LEU A 313 19.05 9.74 25.57
N ARG A 314 18.20 8.77 25.89
CA ARG A 314 17.29 8.17 24.92
C ARG A 314 15.90 8.80 25.05
N HIS A 315 15.34 9.20 23.91
CA HIS A 315 13.97 9.67 23.86
C HIS A 315 12.99 8.56 24.34
N PRO A 316 11.94 8.87 25.13
CA PRO A 316 10.98 7.86 25.62
C PRO A 316 10.24 7.09 24.52
N HIS A 317 10.17 7.64 23.31
CA HIS A 317 9.59 6.99 22.11
C HIS A 317 10.60 6.21 21.26
N CYS A 318 11.84 6.08 21.71
CA CYS A 318 12.81 5.21 21.08
C CYS A 318 12.50 3.75 21.38
N PHE A 319 12.54 2.94 20.33
CA PHE A 319 12.43 1.49 20.43
C PHE A 319 13.47 0.85 19.49
N PRO A 320 14.77 1.03 19.76
CA PRO A 320 15.83 0.63 18.84
C PRO A 320 15.86 -0.89 18.65
N ILE A 321 16.32 -1.32 17.48
CA ILE A 321 16.54 -2.74 17.19
C ILE A 321 17.96 -3.09 17.67
N ASP A 322 18.03 -4.00 18.63
CA ASP A 322 19.29 -4.55 19.14
C ASP A 322 19.93 -5.48 18.09
N ILE A 323 21.23 -5.32 17.87
CA ILE A 323 22.00 -6.13 16.92
C ILE A 323 22.99 -7.00 17.68
N PRO A 324 22.82 -8.34 17.63
CA PRO A 324 23.71 -9.28 18.30
C PRO A 324 25.17 -9.10 17.90
N ALA A 325 26.10 -9.30 18.84
CA ALA A 325 27.52 -9.15 18.55
C ALA A 325 28.06 -10.15 17.51
N ASN A 326 27.41 -11.31 17.41
CA ASN A 326 27.69 -12.36 16.43
C ASN A 326 26.86 -12.21 15.13
N ASP A 327 26.17 -11.10 14.92
CA ASP A 327 25.50 -10.83 13.64
C ASP A 327 26.51 -10.93 12.48
N PRO A 328 26.20 -11.67 11.40
CA PRO A 328 27.19 -11.94 10.36
C PRO A 328 27.62 -10.70 9.56
N PHE A 329 26.77 -9.66 9.50
CA PHE A 329 27.01 -8.47 8.68
C PHE A 329 27.36 -7.24 9.52
N TYR A 330 26.53 -6.91 10.50
CA TYR A 330 26.71 -5.76 11.40
C TYR A 330 27.69 -6.04 12.53
N GLY A 331 27.80 -7.30 12.96
CA GLY A 331 28.68 -7.77 14.04
C GLY A 331 30.14 -7.34 13.84
N PRO A 332 30.78 -7.71 12.72
CA PRO A 332 32.14 -7.32 12.36
C PRO A 332 32.37 -5.82 12.21
N ARG A 333 31.30 -5.05 11.96
CA ARG A 333 31.34 -3.58 11.82
C ARG A 333 31.20 -2.85 13.16
N GLY A 334 31.06 -3.59 14.27
CA GLY A 334 30.84 -3.01 15.60
C GLY A 334 29.45 -2.40 15.80
N ILE A 335 28.52 -2.62 14.87
CA ILE A 335 27.16 -2.07 14.96
C ILE A 335 26.33 -2.95 15.90
N ARG A 336 25.67 -2.30 16.86
CA ARG A 336 24.86 -2.92 17.93
C ARG A 336 23.43 -2.37 17.99
N CYS A 337 23.11 -1.36 17.19
CA CYS A 337 21.83 -0.66 17.22
C CYS A 337 21.42 -0.23 15.80
N LEU A 338 20.19 -0.53 15.42
CA LEU A 338 19.51 0.13 14.30
C LEU A 338 18.41 1.06 14.83
N ASN A 339 18.41 2.29 14.34
CA ASN A 339 17.51 3.32 14.83
C ASN A 339 16.06 2.98 14.50
N PHE A 340 15.19 3.05 15.51
CA PHE A 340 13.76 2.85 15.32
C PHE A 340 12.99 3.68 16.35
N VAL A 341 12.01 4.42 15.84
CA VAL A 341 11.12 5.30 16.60
C VAL A 341 9.70 4.77 16.47
N ARG A 342 8.99 4.73 17.59
CA ARG A 342 7.61 4.25 17.66
C ARG A 342 6.67 5.07 16.79
N SER A 343 5.65 4.39 16.26
CA SER A 343 4.58 5.02 15.50
C SER A 343 3.72 5.92 16.38
N MET A 344 3.27 7.04 15.82
CA MET A 344 2.34 7.95 16.48
C MET A 344 0.95 7.31 16.57
N ILE A 345 0.25 7.63 17.64
CA ILE A 345 -1.11 7.17 17.92
C ILE A 345 -2.12 8.27 17.71
N THR A 346 -3.40 7.91 17.61
CA THR A 346 -4.51 8.86 17.50
C THR A 346 -5.65 8.46 18.45
N PRO A 347 -6.49 9.41 18.92
CA PRO A 347 -7.65 9.06 19.73
C PRO A 347 -8.65 8.24 18.91
N ARG A 348 -9.36 7.32 19.58
CA ARG A 348 -10.47 6.60 18.96
C ARG A 348 -11.59 7.57 18.58
N THR A 349 -12.21 7.36 17.42
CA THR A 349 -13.37 8.13 16.97
C THR A 349 -14.60 7.92 17.86
N GLU A 350 -14.64 6.79 18.57
CA GLU A 350 -15.70 6.45 19.54
C GLU A 350 -15.48 7.09 20.91
N CYS A 351 -14.37 7.83 21.08
CA CYS A 351 -14.01 8.55 22.30
C CYS A 351 -13.93 7.63 23.53
N ARG A 352 -13.16 6.53 23.37
CA ARG A 352 -12.95 5.52 24.41
C ARG A 352 -11.51 5.48 24.90
N MET A 353 -11.33 5.14 26.18
CA MET A 353 -10.04 4.72 26.75
C MET A 353 -9.62 3.34 26.24
N GLY A 354 -8.46 2.83 26.69
CA GLY A 354 -8.00 1.46 26.38
C GLY A 354 -6.63 1.44 25.71
N TYR A 355 -6.36 0.39 24.94
CA TYR A 355 -5.12 0.26 24.20
C TYR A 355 -4.98 1.34 23.13
N ALA A 356 -3.74 1.64 22.73
CA ALA A 356 -3.50 2.64 21.72
C ALA A 356 -3.60 2.08 20.29
N ASP A 357 -4.05 2.96 19.40
CA ASP A 357 -4.14 2.71 17.98
C ASP A 357 -3.27 3.68 17.19
N GLN A 358 -2.48 3.11 16.28
CA GLN A 358 -1.62 3.87 15.40
C GLN A 358 -2.45 4.69 14.42
N MET A 359 -1.98 5.90 14.15
CA MET A 359 -2.61 6.84 13.25
C MET A 359 -2.30 6.49 11.79
N ASN A 360 -3.31 6.59 10.93
CA ASN A 360 -3.09 6.78 9.50
C ASN A 360 -3.23 8.27 9.19
N GLN A 361 -2.18 8.93 8.68
CA GLN A 361 -2.25 10.35 8.32
C GLN A 361 -2.71 10.60 6.87
N LEU A 362 -3.01 9.55 6.11
CA LEU A 362 -3.66 9.61 4.80
C LEU A 362 -5.13 9.18 4.89
N THR A 363 -5.89 9.46 3.84
CA THR A 363 -7.21 8.86 3.64
C THR A 363 -7.08 7.33 3.55
N HIS A 364 -8.10 6.59 3.97
CA HIS A 364 -8.09 5.12 3.89
C HIS A 364 -8.66 4.61 2.54
N PHE A 365 -8.93 5.52 1.61
CA PHE A 365 -9.54 5.22 0.31
C PHE A 365 -8.47 5.13 -0.78
N ILE A 366 -8.81 4.48 -1.89
CA ILE A 366 -8.07 4.65 -3.14
C ILE A 366 -8.66 5.87 -3.85
N ASP A 367 -8.15 7.05 -3.56
CA ASP A 367 -8.67 8.33 -4.05
C ASP A 367 -7.59 9.28 -4.58
N ALA A 368 -6.39 8.75 -4.83
CA ALA A 368 -5.22 9.47 -5.31
C ALA A 368 -4.74 10.58 -4.35
N SER A 369 -4.94 10.41 -3.03
CA SER A 369 -4.39 11.27 -1.99
C SER A 369 -2.86 11.43 -2.08
N HIS A 370 -2.13 10.42 -2.54
CA HIS A 370 -0.68 10.53 -2.78
C HIS A 370 -0.31 11.46 -3.96
N VAL A 371 -1.26 11.77 -4.85
CA VAL A 371 -1.13 12.79 -5.90
C VAL A 371 -1.63 14.15 -5.41
N TYR A 372 -2.78 14.19 -4.73
CA TYR A 372 -3.50 15.43 -4.42
C TYR A 372 -3.30 15.98 -2.99
N GLY A 373 -2.79 15.16 -2.08
CA GLY A 373 -2.65 15.45 -0.67
C GLY A 373 -3.91 15.13 0.15
N PRO A 374 -3.76 14.73 1.43
CA PRO A 374 -4.87 14.40 2.33
C PRO A 374 -5.48 15.62 3.03
N SER A 375 -5.15 16.85 2.61
CA SER A 375 -5.69 18.07 3.22
C SER A 375 -5.87 19.20 2.21
N PRO A 376 -6.81 20.13 2.46
CA PRO A 376 -7.02 21.29 1.59
C PRO A 376 -5.77 22.15 1.42
N VAL A 377 -4.93 22.25 2.46
CA VAL A 377 -3.69 23.05 2.44
C VAL A 377 -2.65 22.42 1.51
N ILE A 378 -2.44 21.10 1.62
CA ILE A 378 -1.50 20.38 0.75
C ILE A 378 -2.00 20.44 -0.70
N ALA A 379 -3.28 20.18 -0.93
CA ALA A 379 -3.88 20.25 -2.25
C ALA A 379 -3.75 21.65 -2.88
N ALA A 380 -4.00 22.72 -2.12
CA ALA A 380 -3.82 24.08 -2.59
C ALA A 380 -2.37 24.38 -2.99
N ASN A 381 -1.38 23.87 -2.25
CA ASN A 381 0.03 24.06 -2.57
C ASN A 381 0.43 23.40 -3.90
N LEU A 382 -0.21 22.27 -4.24
CA LEU A 382 0.03 21.51 -5.47
C LEU A 382 -0.74 22.07 -6.69
N ARG A 383 -1.81 22.82 -6.48
CA ARG A 383 -2.67 23.37 -7.55
C ARG A 383 -2.11 24.63 -8.17
N GLN A 384 -2.34 24.77 -9.49
CA GLN A 384 -2.04 25.98 -10.24
C GLN A 384 -3.14 27.05 -10.10
N PHE A 385 -4.38 26.64 -9.76
CA PHE A 385 -5.57 27.49 -9.72
C PHE A 385 -5.90 28.18 -11.05
N VAL A 386 -5.41 27.61 -12.15
CA VAL A 386 -5.76 28.00 -13.51
C VAL A 386 -5.97 26.74 -14.35
N GLY A 387 -7.11 26.66 -15.05
CA GLY A 387 -7.44 25.55 -15.96
C GLY A 387 -7.67 24.20 -15.27
N GLY A 388 -7.87 24.19 -13.95
CA GLY A 388 -7.97 22.99 -13.14
C GLY A 388 -6.65 22.25 -12.96
N LEU A 389 -5.50 22.85 -13.32
CA LEU A 389 -4.21 22.17 -13.42
C LEU A 389 -3.49 22.00 -12.08
N LEU A 390 -2.65 20.97 -12.01
CA LEU A 390 -1.58 20.84 -11.02
C LEU A 390 -0.33 21.59 -11.49
N LYS A 391 0.38 22.21 -10.54
CA LYS A 391 1.67 22.87 -10.80
C LYS A 391 2.71 21.84 -11.23
N THR A 392 3.59 22.24 -12.14
CA THR A 392 4.68 21.41 -12.65
C THR A 392 5.99 22.19 -12.71
N SER A 393 7.12 21.49 -12.63
CA SER A 393 8.40 22.01 -13.11
C SER A 393 8.61 21.54 -14.54
N VAL A 394 8.98 22.45 -15.44
CA VAL A 394 9.33 22.11 -16.82
C VAL A 394 10.85 22.00 -16.93
N ILE A 395 11.35 20.82 -17.26
CA ILE A 395 12.78 20.54 -17.44
C ILE A 395 12.96 20.01 -18.85
N GLU A 396 13.73 20.71 -19.69
CA GLU A 396 13.93 20.35 -21.11
C GLU A 396 12.61 20.10 -21.87
N GLY A 397 11.59 20.94 -21.62
CA GLY A 397 10.28 20.82 -22.28
C GLY A 397 9.36 19.73 -21.71
N ARG A 398 9.79 18.98 -20.68
CA ARG A 398 9.01 17.91 -20.06
C ARG A 398 8.45 18.32 -18.70
N GLN A 399 7.22 17.93 -18.42
CA GLN A 399 6.56 18.20 -17.14
C GLN A 399 6.98 17.18 -16.08
N TYR A 400 7.38 17.70 -14.92
CA TYR A 400 7.69 16.96 -13.70
C TYR A 400 6.93 17.56 -12.51
N PRO A 401 6.82 16.84 -11.38
CA PRO A 401 6.34 17.43 -10.14
C PRO A 401 7.12 18.68 -9.75
N LEU A 402 6.52 19.51 -8.91
CA LEU A 402 7.20 20.67 -8.32
C LEU A 402 8.49 20.26 -7.63
N GLN A 403 9.49 21.14 -7.66
CA GLN A 403 10.77 20.93 -7.00
C GLN A 403 10.86 21.78 -5.73
N ASP A 404 11.18 21.14 -4.61
CA ASP A 404 11.57 21.79 -3.36
C ASP A 404 13.09 21.76 -3.21
N PHE A 405 13.73 22.90 -3.47
CA PHE A 405 15.17 23.11 -3.33
C PHE A 405 15.65 23.20 -1.88
N GLN A 406 14.73 23.35 -0.92
CA GLN A 406 15.03 23.32 0.51
C GLN A 406 14.86 21.90 1.10
N GLY A 407 14.38 20.95 0.29
CA GLY A 407 14.17 19.57 0.69
C GLY A 407 15.49 18.87 1.05
N LYS A 408 15.68 18.53 2.34
CA LYS A 408 16.95 18.00 2.87
C LYS A 408 17.10 16.47 2.82
N ASN A 409 16.16 15.76 2.18
CA ASN A 409 16.14 14.28 2.16
C ASN A 409 16.64 13.68 0.83
N CYS A 410 16.69 14.48 -0.23
CA CYS A 410 17.14 14.00 -1.53
C CYS A 410 18.66 14.08 -1.66
N VAL A 411 19.23 13.08 -2.32
CA VAL A 411 20.63 12.99 -2.69
C VAL A 411 20.77 13.53 -4.11
N GLY A 412 21.87 14.22 -4.39
CA GLY A 412 22.21 14.68 -5.72
C GLY A 412 23.59 15.31 -5.81
N PRO A 413 24.00 15.77 -7.01
CA PRO A 413 25.34 16.27 -7.26
C PRO A 413 25.66 17.58 -6.51
N THR A 414 24.64 18.37 -6.21
CA THR A 414 24.77 19.64 -5.48
C THR A 414 23.83 19.66 -4.27
N ARG A 415 24.12 20.54 -3.30
CA ARG A 415 23.25 20.77 -2.13
C ARG A 415 21.86 21.31 -2.52
N ASP A 416 21.76 21.97 -3.68
CA ASP A 416 20.52 22.50 -4.24
C ASP A 416 19.83 21.49 -5.18
N THR A 417 20.04 20.18 -4.98
CA THR A 417 19.26 19.18 -5.71
C THR A 417 17.85 19.15 -5.14
N GLY A 418 16.92 19.86 -5.76
CA GLY A 418 15.54 19.90 -5.26
C GLY A 418 14.90 18.52 -5.22
N CYS A 419 14.11 18.24 -4.19
CA CYS A 419 13.23 17.06 -4.13
C CYS A 419 11.98 17.29 -4.98
N PHE A 420 11.36 16.23 -5.52
CA PHE A 420 10.01 16.36 -6.04
C PHE A 420 8.98 16.47 -4.91
N VAL A 421 7.90 17.20 -5.16
CA VAL A 421 6.79 17.42 -4.22
C VAL A 421 5.50 16.85 -4.83
N ALA A 422 4.77 16.06 -4.04
CA ALA A 422 3.48 15.48 -4.39
C ALA A 422 2.56 15.49 -3.16
N GLY A 423 1.40 14.83 -3.26
CA GLY A 423 0.47 14.65 -2.13
C GLY A 423 1.03 13.76 -1.00
N ASP A 424 1.96 12.86 -1.33
CA ASP A 424 2.66 11.99 -0.39
C ASP A 424 4.16 12.33 -0.27
N THR A 425 4.67 12.29 0.96
CA THR A 425 6.06 12.68 1.28
C THR A 425 7.13 11.69 0.79
N ARG A 426 6.73 10.47 0.40
CA ARG A 426 7.62 9.38 -0.03
C ARG A 426 7.81 9.35 -1.55
N VAL A 427 7.27 10.33 -2.29
CA VAL A 427 7.39 10.46 -3.77
C VAL A 427 8.81 10.25 -4.32
N ASN A 428 9.85 10.63 -3.57
CA ASN A 428 11.25 10.51 -4.00
C ASN A 428 11.92 9.18 -3.60
N GLN A 429 11.26 8.29 -2.86
CA GLN A 429 11.92 7.17 -2.19
C GLN A 429 12.75 6.30 -3.15
N ILE A 430 12.19 5.96 -4.31
CA ILE A 430 12.86 5.32 -5.43
C ILE A 430 12.29 5.87 -6.75
N MET A 431 13.07 5.86 -7.82
CA MET A 431 12.65 6.47 -9.08
C MET A 431 11.47 5.78 -9.75
N THR A 432 11.35 4.46 -9.63
CA THR A 432 10.24 3.69 -10.19
C THR A 432 8.91 4.19 -9.62
N LEU A 433 8.88 4.54 -8.32
CA LEU A 433 7.75 5.22 -7.68
C LEU A 433 7.56 6.64 -8.22
N THR A 434 8.63 7.44 -8.28
CA THR A 434 8.57 8.80 -8.82
C THR A 434 8.05 8.85 -10.25
N SER A 435 8.39 7.86 -11.09
CA SER A 435 7.91 7.72 -12.47
C SER A 435 6.39 7.58 -12.53
N LEU A 436 5.78 6.82 -11.61
CA LEU A 436 4.32 6.74 -11.52
C LEU A 436 3.71 8.09 -11.09
N HIS A 437 4.28 8.78 -10.12
CA HIS A 437 3.83 10.13 -9.77
C HIS A 437 3.90 11.11 -10.95
N ILE A 438 4.96 11.04 -11.78
CA ILE A 438 5.09 11.88 -12.97
C ILE A 438 3.97 11.60 -13.97
N ILE A 439 3.72 10.34 -14.33
CA ILE A 439 2.71 10.03 -15.36
C ILE A 439 1.29 10.32 -14.89
N PHE A 440 0.97 10.18 -13.59
CA PHE A 440 -0.36 10.54 -13.07
C PHE A 440 -0.56 12.04 -12.91
N LEU A 441 0.50 12.80 -12.61
CA LEU A 441 0.49 14.27 -12.70
C LEU A 441 0.20 14.73 -14.13
N ARG A 442 0.89 14.15 -15.11
CA ARG A 442 0.69 14.45 -16.54
C ARG A 442 -0.73 14.06 -16.98
N GLN A 443 -1.23 12.90 -16.55
CA GLN A 443 -2.58 12.43 -16.88
C GLN A 443 -3.65 13.39 -16.34
N HIS A 444 -3.46 13.91 -15.12
CA HIS A 444 -4.35 14.93 -14.57
C HIS A 444 -4.36 16.17 -15.49
N ASN A 445 -3.19 16.76 -15.77
CA ASN A 445 -3.11 17.98 -16.58
C ASN A 445 -3.65 17.78 -18.01
N TYR A 446 -3.45 16.60 -18.59
CA TYR A 446 -4.02 16.22 -19.88
C TYR A 446 -5.55 16.21 -19.84
N ILE A 447 -6.15 15.50 -18.88
CA ILE A 447 -7.62 15.42 -18.73
C ILE A 447 -8.21 16.79 -18.42
N ALA A 448 -7.64 17.56 -17.49
CA ALA A 448 -8.13 18.90 -17.14
C ALA A 448 -8.13 19.84 -18.36
N THR A 449 -7.06 19.81 -19.15
CA THR A 449 -6.96 20.58 -20.39
C THR A 449 -8.04 20.17 -21.39
N ALA A 450 -8.21 18.86 -21.62
CA ALA A 450 -9.23 18.35 -22.54
C ALA A 450 -10.66 18.69 -22.07
N LEU A 451 -10.95 18.57 -20.77
CA LEU A 451 -12.23 18.96 -20.18
C LEU A 451 -12.51 20.45 -20.35
N SER A 452 -11.50 21.32 -20.23
CA SER A 452 -11.67 22.77 -20.42
C SER A 452 -12.04 23.14 -21.86
N VAL A 453 -11.61 22.34 -22.84
CA VAL A 453 -11.96 22.52 -24.26
C VAL A 453 -13.40 22.09 -24.52
N ILE A 454 -13.82 20.93 -24.01
CA ILE A 454 -15.20 20.43 -24.25
C ILE A 454 -16.25 21.15 -23.39
N ASN A 455 -15.85 21.68 -22.23
CA ASN A 455 -16.71 22.43 -21.32
C ASN A 455 -16.12 23.83 -21.01
N PRO A 456 -16.13 24.78 -21.97
CA PRO A 456 -15.51 26.11 -21.79
C PRO A 456 -16.11 26.97 -20.67
N HIS A 457 -17.27 26.58 -20.15
CA HIS A 457 -17.99 27.28 -19.08
C HIS A 457 -17.65 26.74 -17.68
N TRP A 458 -16.93 25.63 -17.57
CA TRP A 458 -16.49 25.10 -16.28
C TRP A 458 -15.40 25.99 -15.67
N SER A 459 -15.52 26.27 -14.37
CA SER A 459 -14.51 27.01 -13.62
C SER A 459 -13.27 26.13 -13.35
N ASP A 460 -12.17 26.77 -12.93
CA ASP A 460 -10.97 26.08 -12.44
C ASP A 460 -11.30 24.98 -11.42
N GLU A 461 -12.16 25.29 -10.46
CA GLU A 461 -12.53 24.35 -9.40
C GLU A 461 -13.28 23.13 -9.95
N ILE A 462 -14.21 23.34 -10.89
CA ILE A 462 -14.95 22.22 -11.50
C ILE A 462 -14.00 21.34 -12.31
N LEU A 463 -13.11 21.95 -13.11
CA LEU A 463 -12.11 21.24 -13.90
C LEU A 463 -11.19 20.40 -13.00
N TYR A 464 -10.67 21.00 -11.92
CA TYR A 464 -9.82 20.31 -10.96
C TYR A 464 -10.55 19.13 -10.30
N GLN A 465 -11.75 19.34 -9.77
CA GLN A 465 -12.47 18.30 -9.03
C GLN A 465 -12.97 17.17 -9.93
N GLU A 466 -13.47 17.46 -11.13
CA GLU A 466 -13.84 16.42 -12.10
C GLU A 466 -12.62 15.61 -12.53
N THR A 467 -11.50 16.27 -12.81
CA THR A 467 -10.26 15.59 -13.17
C THR A 467 -9.76 14.72 -12.01
N ARG A 468 -9.71 15.25 -10.77
CA ARG A 468 -9.35 14.50 -9.56
C ARG A 468 -10.24 13.26 -9.39
N ARG A 469 -11.55 13.43 -9.58
CA ARG A 469 -12.52 12.34 -9.51
C ARG A 469 -12.29 11.26 -10.57
N ILE A 470 -11.99 11.65 -11.82
CA ILE A 470 -11.64 10.71 -12.89
C ILE A 470 -10.36 9.97 -12.55
N ILE A 471 -9.29 10.66 -12.14
CA ILE A 471 -8.01 10.03 -11.78
C ILE A 471 -8.18 9.00 -10.66
N GLY A 472 -8.92 9.32 -9.61
CA GLY A 472 -9.25 8.35 -8.55
C GLY A 472 -9.99 7.12 -9.10
N ALA A 473 -10.95 7.32 -10.01
CA ALA A 473 -11.65 6.22 -10.68
C ALA A 473 -10.74 5.36 -11.56
N LEU A 474 -9.79 5.96 -12.29
CA LEU A 474 -8.81 5.23 -13.08
C LEU A 474 -7.90 4.37 -12.19
N MET A 475 -7.43 4.91 -11.06
CA MET A 475 -6.61 4.16 -10.10
C MET A 475 -7.39 3.00 -9.46
N GLN A 476 -8.64 3.23 -9.06
CA GLN A 476 -9.53 2.17 -8.58
C GLN A 476 -9.73 1.08 -9.65
N HIS A 477 -10.03 1.48 -10.89
CA HIS A 477 -10.24 0.51 -11.98
C HIS A 477 -8.98 -0.33 -12.25
N ILE A 478 -7.81 0.29 -12.44
CA ILE A 478 -6.54 -0.43 -12.66
C ILE A 478 -6.23 -1.35 -11.48
N THR A 479 -6.44 -0.90 -10.25
CA THR A 479 -6.15 -1.71 -9.06
C THR A 479 -7.01 -2.97 -9.01
N TYR A 480 -8.34 -2.84 -9.11
CA TYR A 480 -9.25 -3.99 -8.99
C TYR A 480 -9.30 -4.85 -10.25
N ASN A 481 -9.07 -4.27 -11.43
CA ASN A 481 -9.17 -4.97 -12.69
C ASN A 481 -7.85 -5.64 -13.11
N GLU A 482 -6.69 -5.02 -12.82
CA GLU A 482 -5.40 -5.51 -13.32
C GLU A 482 -4.49 -6.00 -12.18
N PHE A 483 -4.34 -5.24 -11.10
CA PHE A 483 -3.38 -5.54 -10.03
C PHE A 483 -3.84 -6.66 -9.08
N LEU A 484 -5.01 -6.52 -8.46
CA LEU A 484 -5.54 -7.51 -7.50
C LEU A 484 -5.62 -8.93 -8.06
N PRO A 485 -6.12 -9.19 -9.29
CA PRO A 485 -6.14 -10.55 -9.79
C PRO A 485 -4.75 -11.13 -10.08
N ALA A 486 -3.74 -10.29 -10.29
CA ALA A 486 -2.36 -10.76 -10.46
C ALA A 486 -1.75 -11.25 -9.14
N ILE A 487 -2.11 -10.63 -8.00
CA ILE A 487 -1.56 -11.03 -6.69
C ILE A 487 -2.44 -12.02 -5.91
N LEU A 488 -3.77 -11.95 -6.02
CA LEU A 488 -4.71 -12.76 -5.22
C LEU A 488 -5.17 -14.03 -5.94
N GLY A 489 -5.07 -14.06 -7.28
CA GLY A 489 -5.65 -15.11 -8.11
C GLY A 489 -7.19 -15.04 -8.19
N ARG A 490 -7.72 -15.76 -9.19
CA ARG A 490 -9.15 -15.70 -9.53
C ARG A 490 -10.08 -16.14 -8.41
N GLN A 491 -9.75 -17.25 -7.73
CA GLN A 491 -10.61 -17.82 -6.69
C GLN A 491 -10.84 -16.83 -5.54
N THR A 492 -9.78 -16.18 -5.08
CA THR A 492 -9.86 -15.16 -4.02
C THR A 492 -10.66 -13.94 -4.48
N MET A 493 -10.44 -13.47 -5.72
CA MET A 493 -11.22 -12.38 -6.32
C MET A 493 -12.72 -12.68 -6.34
N GLU A 494 -13.11 -13.92 -6.64
CA GLU A 494 -14.51 -14.37 -6.65
C GLU A 494 -15.10 -14.45 -5.23
N ILE A 495 -14.36 -15.04 -4.28
CA ILE A 495 -14.81 -15.20 -2.88
C ILE A 495 -15.13 -13.83 -2.25
N TYR A 496 -14.27 -12.84 -2.48
CA TYR A 496 -14.38 -11.51 -1.88
C TYR A 496 -15.12 -10.50 -2.77
N GLY A 497 -15.71 -10.92 -3.90
CA GLY A 497 -16.50 -10.03 -4.76
C GLY A 497 -15.72 -8.85 -5.36
N LEU A 498 -14.41 -9.02 -5.57
CA LEU A 498 -13.50 -7.93 -5.93
C LEU A 498 -13.58 -7.56 -7.41
N THR A 499 -13.93 -8.52 -8.28
CA THR A 499 -14.00 -8.31 -9.74
C THR A 499 -14.93 -7.15 -10.11
N PRO A 500 -14.43 -6.18 -10.91
CA PRO A 500 -15.27 -5.09 -11.44
C PRO A 500 -16.42 -5.58 -12.33
N GLN A 501 -17.48 -4.78 -12.44
CA GLN A 501 -18.56 -5.05 -13.37
C GLN A 501 -18.11 -4.76 -14.81
N SER A 502 -18.62 -5.52 -15.78
CA SER A 502 -18.36 -5.24 -17.19
C SER A 502 -19.27 -4.15 -17.77
N THR A 503 -20.47 -3.97 -17.20
CA THR A 503 -21.48 -2.99 -17.64
C THR A 503 -22.32 -2.52 -16.45
N GLY A 504 -23.04 -1.40 -16.62
CA GLY A 504 -23.96 -0.90 -15.59
C GLY A 504 -23.27 -0.48 -14.30
N TYR A 505 -23.99 -0.61 -13.18
CA TYR A 505 -23.55 -0.21 -11.85
C TYR A 505 -23.31 -1.42 -10.95
N SER A 506 -22.38 -1.28 -10.01
CA SER A 506 -22.31 -2.15 -8.84
C SER A 506 -23.27 -1.67 -7.76
N SER A 507 -23.96 -2.61 -7.11
CA SER A 507 -24.82 -2.37 -5.94
C SER A 507 -24.17 -2.81 -4.63
N SER A 508 -22.83 -2.91 -4.61
CA SER A 508 -22.05 -3.42 -3.46
C SER A 508 -21.80 -2.40 -2.36
N TYR A 509 -22.14 -1.12 -2.56
CA TYR A 509 -22.00 -0.12 -1.51
C TYR A 509 -22.82 -0.48 -0.27
N ASP A 510 -22.18 -0.50 0.89
CA ASP A 510 -22.84 -0.66 2.18
C ASP A 510 -22.34 0.42 3.16
N GLU A 511 -23.27 1.27 3.61
CA GLU A 511 -22.97 2.33 4.57
C GLU A 511 -22.66 1.81 6.00
N ASN A 512 -22.78 0.51 6.24
CA ASN A 512 -22.41 -0.12 7.52
C ASN A 512 -21.02 -0.75 7.48
N VAL A 513 -20.37 -0.83 6.31
CA VAL A 513 -18.99 -1.31 6.17
C VAL A 513 -18.03 -0.18 6.52
N ASN A 514 -17.12 -0.44 7.46
CA ASN A 514 -16.04 0.48 7.79
C ASN A 514 -14.89 0.33 6.76
N PRO A 515 -14.58 1.35 5.95
CA PRO A 515 -13.52 1.30 4.94
C PRO A 515 -12.12 1.52 5.52
N SER A 516 -11.99 1.78 6.83
CA SER A 516 -10.69 2.04 7.44
C SER A 516 -9.71 0.89 7.22
N ILE A 517 -8.52 1.23 6.73
CA ILE A 517 -7.38 0.31 6.68
C ILE A 517 -7.11 -0.34 8.03
N THR A 518 -6.96 -1.66 8.03
CA THR A 518 -6.61 -2.47 9.19
C THR A 518 -5.12 -2.42 9.48
N ASN A 519 -4.76 -2.53 10.76
CA ASN A 519 -3.38 -2.48 11.21
C ASN A 519 -2.56 -3.64 10.65
N GLU A 520 -3.19 -4.81 10.55
CA GLU A 520 -2.66 -6.01 9.92
C GLU A 520 -2.24 -5.78 8.47
N PHE A 521 -3.09 -5.10 7.69
CA PHE A 521 -2.79 -4.75 6.31
C PHE A 521 -1.59 -3.80 6.24
N ALA A 522 -1.62 -2.71 7.01
CA ALA A 522 -0.62 -1.64 6.98
C ALA A 522 0.77 -2.03 7.53
N ALA A 523 0.80 -2.82 8.60
CA ALA A 523 2.04 -3.16 9.31
C ALA A 523 2.61 -4.54 8.95
N ALA A 524 1.84 -5.40 8.27
CA ALA A 524 2.31 -6.73 7.87
C ALA A 524 1.91 -7.13 6.43
N ALA A 525 0.64 -7.39 6.15
CA ALA A 525 0.25 -8.14 4.94
C ALA A 525 0.59 -7.41 3.63
N PHE A 526 0.29 -6.12 3.52
CA PHE A 526 0.59 -5.37 2.29
C PHE A 526 2.06 -4.98 2.14
N ARG A 527 2.87 -5.24 3.18
CA ARG A 527 4.34 -5.19 3.11
C ARG A 527 4.95 -6.42 2.44
N MET A 528 4.14 -7.38 1.97
CA MET A 528 4.58 -8.49 1.11
C MET A 528 5.37 -7.98 -0.10
N GLY A 529 5.05 -6.76 -0.58
CA GLY A 529 5.72 -6.15 -1.72
C GLY A 529 7.22 -5.95 -1.52
N HIS A 530 7.71 -5.90 -0.28
CA HIS A 530 9.14 -5.80 0.00
C HIS A 530 9.93 -7.05 -0.45
N SER A 531 9.30 -8.21 -0.54
CA SER A 531 9.92 -9.42 -1.10
C SER A 531 10.04 -9.38 -2.62
N LEU A 532 9.16 -8.63 -3.29
CA LEU A 532 9.12 -8.53 -4.75
C LEU A 532 10.20 -7.61 -5.34
N ILE A 533 10.92 -6.89 -4.48
CA ILE A 533 11.86 -5.84 -4.89
C ILE A 533 13.17 -6.46 -5.34
N GLN A 534 13.63 -6.03 -6.52
CA GLN A 534 14.90 -6.43 -7.10
C GLN A 534 16.07 -5.65 -6.47
N GLY A 535 17.21 -6.32 -6.30
CA GLY A 535 18.46 -5.67 -5.87
C GLY A 535 19.08 -4.77 -6.95
N SER A 536 18.59 -4.85 -8.18
CA SER A 536 18.99 -3.97 -9.27
C SER A 536 17.80 -3.60 -10.14
N ILE A 537 17.81 -2.41 -10.71
CA ILE A 537 16.79 -1.94 -11.65
C ILE A 537 17.39 -1.91 -13.06
N ASN A 538 16.65 -2.47 -14.02
CA ASN A 538 16.98 -2.40 -15.43
C ASN A 538 16.45 -1.08 -16.00
N LEU A 539 17.31 -0.37 -16.71
CA LEU A 539 17.00 0.84 -17.47
C LEU A 539 17.10 0.47 -18.94
N VAL A 540 15.97 0.45 -19.64
CA VAL A 540 15.89 -0.05 -21.01
C VAL A 540 15.80 1.14 -21.97
N GLU A 541 16.89 1.42 -22.67
CA GLU A 541 16.99 2.52 -23.63
C GLU A 541 16.13 2.26 -24.88
N GLU A 542 15.98 3.26 -25.75
CA GLU A 542 15.11 3.17 -26.94
C GLU A 542 15.60 2.11 -27.95
N ASP A 543 16.91 1.93 -28.07
CA ASP A 543 17.54 0.91 -28.91
C ASP A 543 17.47 -0.51 -28.30
N GLY A 544 16.87 -0.65 -27.11
CA GLY A 544 16.76 -1.89 -26.36
C GLY A 544 17.99 -2.22 -25.51
N LYS A 545 19.00 -1.34 -25.47
CA LYS A 545 20.16 -1.52 -24.59
C LYS A 545 19.70 -1.46 -23.13
N VAL A 546 20.10 -2.46 -22.36
CA VAL A 546 19.82 -2.53 -20.93
C VAL A 546 21.02 -2.02 -20.13
N ARG A 547 20.79 -1.02 -19.28
CA ARG A 547 21.72 -0.60 -18.23
C ARG A 547 21.19 -1.06 -16.89
N VAL A 548 21.99 -1.83 -16.17
CA VAL A 548 21.63 -2.39 -14.86
C VAL A 548 22.24 -1.52 -13.78
N GLU A 549 21.44 -1.17 -12.79
CA GLU A 549 21.87 -0.32 -11.70
C GLU A 549 21.46 -0.88 -10.34
N LEU A 550 22.38 -0.92 -9.39
CA LEU A 550 22.09 -1.41 -8.03
C LEU A 550 21.10 -0.48 -7.35
N MET A 551 20.04 -1.06 -6.76
CA MET A 551 18.92 -0.32 -6.19
C MET A 551 19.37 0.62 -5.05
N ARG A 552 20.38 0.22 -4.26
CA ARG A 552 21.00 1.04 -3.20
C ARG A 552 21.52 2.41 -3.65
N ASN A 553 21.81 2.59 -4.94
CA ASN A 553 22.32 3.87 -5.48
C ASN A 553 21.21 4.89 -5.79
N TRP A 554 19.95 4.49 -5.76
CA TRP A 554 18.82 5.29 -6.28
C TRP A 554 17.87 5.79 -5.21
N PHE A 555 18.05 5.39 -3.97
CA PHE A 555 17.22 5.87 -2.88
C PHE A 555 17.28 7.40 -2.75
N ASN A 556 16.13 8.05 -2.87
CA ASN A 556 15.98 9.51 -2.75
C ASN A 556 16.88 10.30 -3.69
N ASN A 557 17.16 9.77 -4.88
CA ASN A 557 17.98 10.48 -5.87
C ASN A 557 17.14 10.88 -7.10
N PRO A 558 16.20 11.83 -6.97
CA PRO A 558 15.31 12.23 -8.06
C PRO A 558 16.05 12.94 -9.21
N HIS A 559 17.29 13.39 -8.97
CA HIS A 559 18.11 14.01 -10.01
C HIS A 559 18.32 13.07 -11.19
N LEU A 560 18.52 11.79 -10.92
CA LEU A 560 18.85 10.84 -11.98
C LEU A 560 17.68 10.70 -12.97
N LEU A 561 16.43 10.77 -12.50
CA LEU A 561 15.23 10.70 -13.35
C LEU A 561 15.04 11.91 -14.28
N ARG A 562 15.69 13.04 -14.00
CA ARG A 562 15.55 14.29 -14.78
C ARG A 562 16.34 14.25 -16.09
N GLN A 563 17.25 13.31 -16.23
CA GLN A 563 18.07 13.16 -17.42
C GLN A 563 17.18 12.78 -18.61
N SER A 564 17.47 13.37 -19.78
CA SER A 564 16.74 13.08 -21.02
C SER A 564 16.69 11.57 -21.29
N GLY A 565 15.48 11.04 -21.56
CA GLY A 565 15.25 9.62 -21.83
C GLY A 565 15.17 8.71 -20.59
N GLN A 566 15.55 9.20 -19.41
CA GLN A 566 15.63 8.35 -18.21
C GLN A 566 14.26 7.88 -17.72
N LEU A 567 13.24 8.75 -17.74
CA LEU A 567 11.86 8.37 -17.37
C LEU A 567 11.37 7.18 -18.20
N ASP A 568 11.52 7.26 -19.51
CA ASP A 568 11.15 6.18 -20.42
C ASP A 568 11.98 4.92 -20.20
N ALA A 569 13.29 5.06 -19.94
CA ALA A 569 14.15 3.91 -19.66
C ALA A 569 13.72 3.17 -18.38
N VAL A 570 13.29 3.90 -17.35
CA VAL A 570 12.71 3.34 -16.13
C VAL A 570 11.37 2.67 -16.42
N LEU A 571 10.46 3.35 -17.14
CA LEU A 571 9.15 2.80 -17.49
C LEU A 571 9.27 1.51 -18.32
N ARG A 572 10.13 1.49 -19.36
CA ARG A 572 10.41 0.29 -20.16
C ARG A 572 11.01 -0.84 -19.32
N GLY A 573 11.91 -0.51 -18.40
CA GLY A 573 12.47 -1.45 -17.44
C GLY A 573 11.40 -2.09 -16.55
N MET A 574 10.50 -1.28 -15.98
CA MET A 574 9.44 -1.80 -15.10
C MET A 574 8.48 -2.75 -15.81
N ILE A 575 8.20 -2.54 -17.09
CA ILE A 575 7.31 -3.40 -17.88
C ILE A 575 8.03 -4.56 -18.59
N ASP A 576 9.33 -4.77 -18.32
CA ASP A 576 10.15 -5.83 -18.95
C ASP A 576 10.82 -6.72 -17.89
N GLN A 577 11.45 -6.10 -16.89
CA GLN A 577 12.15 -6.81 -15.82
C GLN A 577 11.18 -7.60 -14.95
N TRP A 578 11.55 -8.83 -14.56
CA TRP A 578 10.81 -9.61 -13.57
C TRP A 578 10.98 -9.04 -12.15
N PRO A 579 9.95 -9.02 -11.30
CA PRO A 579 10.12 -8.81 -9.88
C PRO A 579 10.76 -10.06 -9.24
N GLN A 580 11.24 -9.92 -8.00
CA GLN A 580 11.44 -11.08 -7.14
C GLN A 580 10.08 -11.72 -6.80
N ASN A 581 10.07 -12.95 -6.31
CA ASN A 581 8.86 -13.63 -5.88
C ASN A 581 8.51 -13.27 -4.41
N MET A 582 7.32 -13.67 -3.97
CA MET A 582 6.88 -13.49 -2.58
C MET A 582 7.31 -14.70 -1.75
N ASP A 583 8.45 -14.61 -1.07
CA ASP A 583 9.03 -15.73 -0.32
C ASP A 583 10.07 -15.22 0.71
N GLU A 584 10.86 -16.13 1.29
CA GLU A 584 11.90 -15.74 2.25
C GLU A 584 13.14 -15.08 1.64
N TRP A 585 13.19 -14.86 0.32
CA TRP A 585 14.37 -14.35 -0.38
C TRP A 585 14.22 -12.85 -0.62
N VAL A 586 14.97 -12.05 0.15
CA VAL A 586 14.89 -10.59 0.08
C VAL A 586 16.27 -9.99 -0.15
N SER A 587 16.39 -9.20 -1.21
CA SER A 587 17.63 -8.55 -1.61
C SER A 587 18.37 -7.87 -0.45
N GLU A 588 19.70 -8.02 -0.41
CA GLU A 588 20.57 -7.30 0.54
C GLU A 588 20.45 -5.78 0.44
N ASP A 589 20.04 -5.25 -0.71
CA ASP A 589 19.80 -3.81 -0.89
C ASP A 589 18.70 -3.29 0.05
N LEU A 590 17.78 -4.16 0.51
CA LEU A 590 16.75 -3.84 1.50
C LEU A 590 17.11 -4.30 2.91
N THR A 591 17.86 -5.38 3.05
CA THR A 591 18.04 -6.04 4.36
C THR A 591 19.37 -5.70 5.05
N ASN A 592 20.32 -5.08 4.34
CA ASN A 592 21.63 -4.66 4.85
C ASN A 592 22.02 -3.25 4.38
N HIS A 593 21.48 -2.79 3.24
CA HIS A 593 21.88 -1.53 2.59
C HIS A 593 20.73 -0.55 2.38
N LEU A 594 19.60 -0.72 3.09
CA LEU A 594 18.46 0.21 2.98
C LEU A 594 18.91 1.62 3.34
N PHE A 595 18.72 2.56 2.41
CA PHE A 595 19.14 3.95 2.55
C PHE A 595 20.64 4.14 2.89
N GLN A 596 21.50 3.23 2.40
CA GLN A 596 22.95 3.36 2.51
C GLN A 596 23.42 4.73 2.02
N ARG A 597 24.30 5.37 2.80
CA ARG A 597 24.90 6.66 2.45
C ARG A 597 26.19 6.46 1.64
N PRO A 598 26.57 7.37 0.73
CA PRO A 598 27.74 7.24 -0.15
C PRO A 598 29.11 7.02 0.53
N LYS A 599 29.22 7.21 1.85
CA LYS A 599 30.44 7.03 2.65
C LYS A 599 30.37 5.88 3.66
N ARG A 600 29.30 5.08 3.64
CA ARG A 600 29.14 3.88 4.47
C ARG A 600 28.96 2.68 3.56
N ASP A 601 29.42 1.52 4.01
CA ASP A 601 29.26 0.23 3.34
C ASP A 601 28.08 -0.57 3.90
N PHE A 602 27.19 0.08 4.67
CA PHE A 602 25.98 -0.50 5.25
C PHE A 602 24.86 0.53 5.37
N GLY A 603 23.63 0.05 5.53
CA GLY A 603 22.42 0.81 5.78
C GLY A 603 21.55 0.14 6.85
N LEU A 604 20.24 0.40 6.80
CA LEU A 604 19.25 -0.25 7.65
C LEU A 604 18.85 -1.63 7.09
N ASP A 605 18.00 -2.32 7.86
CA ASP A 605 17.38 -3.59 7.48
C ASP A 605 15.85 -3.45 7.51
N LEU A 606 15.23 -3.47 6.32
CA LEU A 606 13.80 -3.29 6.15
C LEU A 606 12.97 -4.42 6.78
N ILE A 607 13.48 -5.66 6.75
CA ILE A 607 12.75 -6.83 7.25
C ILE A 607 12.79 -6.85 8.77
N SER A 608 13.94 -6.52 9.37
CA SER A 608 14.03 -6.28 10.81
C SER A 608 13.09 -5.15 11.25
N ILE A 609 13.00 -4.06 10.47
CA ILE A 609 12.05 -2.96 10.71
C ILE A 609 10.59 -3.43 10.62
N ASN A 610 10.23 -4.27 9.64
CA ASN A 610 8.85 -4.78 9.50
C ASN A 610 8.43 -5.62 10.71
N LEU A 611 9.28 -6.56 11.13
CA LEU A 611 9.02 -7.39 12.32
C LEU A 611 8.88 -6.53 13.57
N TRP A 612 9.80 -5.57 13.74
CA TRP A 612 9.77 -4.67 14.91
C TRP A 612 8.58 -3.72 14.89
N ARG A 613 8.15 -3.26 13.71
CA ARG A 613 6.94 -2.46 13.53
C ARG A 613 5.68 -3.24 13.89
N GLY A 614 5.60 -4.52 13.53
CA GLY A 614 4.50 -5.39 13.98
C GLY A 614 4.40 -5.47 15.51
N ARG A 615 5.55 -5.55 16.20
CA ARG A 615 5.62 -5.54 17.68
C ARG A 615 5.30 -4.18 18.30
N ASP A 616 5.75 -3.09 17.68
CA ASP A 616 5.37 -1.70 18.05
C ASP A 616 3.87 -1.46 17.93
N HIS A 617 3.23 -2.10 16.94
CA HIS A 617 1.79 -2.00 16.67
C HIS A 617 0.92 -2.97 17.47
N GLY A 618 1.55 -3.79 18.32
CA GLY A 618 0.87 -4.80 19.11
C GLY A 618 0.16 -5.86 18.27
N LEU A 619 0.68 -6.22 17.09
CA LEU A 619 0.06 -7.27 16.28
C LEU A 619 0.15 -8.64 16.99
N PRO A 620 -0.96 -9.38 17.11
CA PRO A 620 -0.95 -10.79 17.46
C PRO A 620 -0.01 -11.66 16.60
N GLY A 621 0.27 -12.87 17.10
CA GLY A 621 1.05 -13.85 16.36
C GLY A 621 0.32 -14.37 15.12
N TYR A 622 1.07 -14.92 14.18
CA TYR A 622 0.57 -15.53 12.94
C TYR A 622 -0.61 -16.50 13.16
N ASN A 623 -0.56 -17.31 14.22
CA ASN A 623 -1.60 -18.30 14.52
C ASN A 623 -2.97 -17.68 14.89
N THR A 624 -2.99 -16.45 15.40
CA THR A 624 -4.23 -15.69 15.63
C THR A 624 -4.90 -15.36 14.30
N TYR A 625 -4.11 -14.92 13.31
CA TYR A 625 -4.64 -14.54 12.01
C TYR A 625 -5.05 -15.71 11.13
N ARG A 626 -4.45 -16.90 11.34
CA ARG A 626 -5.01 -18.13 10.79
C ARG A 626 -6.47 -18.30 11.23
N GLN A 627 -6.75 -18.15 12.52
CA GLN A 627 -8.11 -18.30 13.06
C GLN A 627 -9.06 -17.19 12.58
N VAL A 628 -8.60 -15.93 12.54
CA VAL A 628 -9.36 -14.81 11.94
C VAL A 628 -9.79 -15.12 10.51
N CYS A 629 -8.89 -15.74 9.73
CA CYS A 629 -9.15 -16.15 8.36
C CYS A 629 -9.91 -17.48 8.21
N GLY A 630 -10.43 -18.04 9.31
CA GLY A 630 -11.16 -19.32 9.29
C GLY A 630 -10.29 -20.54 9.02
N LEU A 631 -8.97 -20.41 9.13
CA LEU A 631 -8.00 -21.50 8.96
C LEU A 631 -7.75 -22.20 10.30
N PRO A 632 -7.45 -23.52 10.28
CA PRO A 632 -7.13 -24.24 11.51
C PRO A 632 -5.84 -23.66 12.13
N PRO A 633 -5.82 -23.44 13.47
CA PRO A 633 -4.59 -23.07 14.16
C PRO A 633 -3.59 -24.21 14.10
N VAL A 634 -2.31 -23.86 14.05
CA VAL A 634 -1.20 -24.81 14.18
C VAL A 634 -0.82 -24.92 15.66
N THR A 635 -0.45 -26.12 16.10
CA THR A 635 -0.12 -26.41 17.51
C THR A 635 1.34 -26.79 17.71
N SER A 636 2.02 -27.19 16.63
CA SER A 636 3.43 -27.54 16.62
C SER A 636 4.09 -27.11 15.31
N PHE A 637 5.42 -26.98 15.31
CA PHE A 637 6.16 -26.71 14.08
C PHE A 637 5.97 -27.80 13.02
N GLN A 638 5.66 -29.03 13.43
CA GLN A 638 5.39 -30.14 12.50
C GLN A 638 4.13 -29.87 11.66
N ASP A 639 3.12 -29.19 12.21
CA ASP A 639 1.89 -28.86 11.50
C ASP A 639 2.14 -27.90 10.33
N LEU A 640 3.15 -27.03 10.46
CA LEU A 640 3.55 -26.07 9.41
C LEU A 640 4.06 -26.75 8.14
N LEU A 641 4.54 -28.00 8.20
CA LEU A 641 5.05 -28.71 7.01
C LEU A 641 3.99 -28.99 5.95
N THR A 642 2.71 -28.79 6.27
CA THR A 642 1.59 -28.92 5.32
C THR A 642 1.36 -27.66 4.50
N ILE A 643 1.96 -26.53 4.91
CA ILE A 643 1.67 -25.19 4.38
C ILE A 643 2.93 -24.34 4.15
N MET A 644 4.10 -24.84 4.52
CA MET A 644 5.40 -24.17 4.40
C MET A 644 6.48 -25.20 4.05
N ASP A 645 7.56 -24.73 3.44
CA ASP A 645 8.69 -25.60 3.11
C ASP A 645 9.43 -26.10 4.36
N ARG A 646 9.88 -27.35 4.30
CA ARG A 646 10.59 -28.00 5.42
C ARG A 646 11.82 -27.22 5.89
N SER A 647 12.55 -26.62 4.96
CA SER A 647 13.73 -25.80 5.27
C SER A 647 13.33 -24.58 6.11
N VAL A 648 12.27 -23.86 5.72
CA VAL A 648 11.70 -22.73 6.45
C VAL A 648 11.22 -23.16 7.84
N VAL A 649 10.44 -24.23 7.93
CA VAL A 649 9.91 -24.74 9.22
C VAL A 649 11.03 -25.05 10.20
N ASN A 650 12.12 -25.66 9.73
CA ASN A 650 13.29 -25.93 10.57
C ASN A 650 13.96 -24.62 11.06
N ARG A 651 14.07 -23.60 10.19
CA ARG A 651 14.63 -22.29 10.56
C ARG A 651 13.73 -21.55 11.55
N LEU A 652 12.41 -21.56 11.35
CA LEU A 652 11.43 -21.02 12.32
C LEU A 652 11.53 -21.72 13.68
N ALA A 653 11.57 -23.05 13.69
CA ALA A 653 11.70 -23.84 14.92
C ALA A 653 13.02 -23.62 15.66
N SER A 654 14.07 -23.14 14.96
CA SER A 654 15.36 -22.83 15.56
C SER A 654 15.39 -21.48 16.29
N VAL A 655 14.46 -20.55 15.97
CA VAL A 655 14.43 -19.19 16.54
C VAL A 655 13.20 -18.90 17.38
N TYR A 656 12.04 -19.45 17.05
CA TYR A 656 10.82 -19.32 17.84
C TYR A 656 10.65 -20.51 18.78
N ARG A 657 10.17 -20.26 20.01
CA ARG A 657 9.91 -21.33 20.98
C ARG A 657 8.60 -22.05 20.73
N SER A 658 7.61 -21.32 20.23
CA SER A 658 6.26 -21.82 19.92
C SER A 658 5.81 -21.26 18.57
N VAL A 659 4.91 -21.97 17.90
CA VAL A 659 4.23 -21.48 16.70
C VAL A 659 3.35 -20.24 16.98
N ASP A 660 2.90 -20.06 18.22
CA ASP A 660 2.15 -18.87 18.63
C ASP A 660 3.01 -17.61 18.76
N ASP A 661 4.35 -17.77 18.83
CA ASP A 661 5.31 -16.66 18.94
C ASP A 661 5.69 -16.08 17.56
N ILE A 662 5.34 -16.76 16.46
CA ILE A 662 5.69 -16.35 15.09
C ILE A 662 5.03 -15.00 14.78
N ASP A 663 5.83 -13.99 14.41
CA ASP A 663 5.34 -12.67 14.01
C ASP A 663 4.51 -12.78 12.72
N LEU A 664 3.40 -12.04 12.59
CA LEU A 664 2.48 -12.13 11.44
C LEU A 664 3.22 -11.96 10.10
N TYR A 665 4.12 -10.98 10.00
CA TYR A 665 4.82 -10.69 8.75
C TYR A 665 5.61 -11.90 8.23
N ILE A 666 6.46 -12.50 9.07
CA ILE A 666 7.27 -13.65 8.62
C ILE A 666 6.41 -14.89 8.40
N GLY A 667 5.39 -15.11 9.24
CA GLY A 667 4.49 -16.25 9.11
C GLY A 667 3.71 -16.23 7.79
N GLY A 668 3.17 -15.07 7.39
CA GLY A 668 2.44 -14.94 6.12
C GLY A 668 3.34 -14.86 4.88
N LEU A 669 4.58 -14.38 5.02
CA LEU A 669 5.55 -14.29 3.92
C LEU A 669 5.98 -15.67 3.39
N VAL A 670 6.06 -16.66 4.27
CA VAL A 670 6.65 -17.98 3.94
C VAL A 670 5.61 -19.09 3.73
N GLU A 671 4.32 -18.73 3.64
CA GLU A 671 3.26 -19.66 3.27
C GLU A 671 3.37 -20.08 1.81
N HIS A 672 3.04 -21.34 1.52
CA HIS A 672 2.81 -21.79 0.15
C HIS A 672 1.74 -20.96 -0.53
N HIS A 673 2.00 -20.56 -1.77
CA HIS A 673 1.08 -19.74 -2.55
C HIS A 673 -0.21 -20.49 -2.88
N LEU A 674 -1.33 -19.77 -2.87
CA LEU A 674 -2.59 -20.30 -3.40
C LEU A 674 -2.48 -20.49 -4.93
N PRO A 675 -3.23 -21.43 -5.52
CA PRO A 675 -3.22 -21.63 -6.97
C PRO A 675 -3.53 -20.35 -7.75
N GLY A 676 -2.62 -19.95 -8.65
CA GLY A 676 -2.76 -18.76 -9.49
C GLY A 676 -2.63 -17.42 -8.74
N SER A 677 -2.19 -17.46 -7.49
CA SER A 677 -1.92 -16.32 -6.61
C SER A 677 -0.42 -16.20 -6.37
N MET A 678 0.05 -15.00 -6.00
CA MET A 678 1.39 -14.81 -5.44
C MET A 678 1.39 -14.85 -3.91
N LEU A 679 0.24 -15.15 -3.31
CA LEU A 679 0.00 -15.01 -1.90
C LEU A 679 -0.41 -16.33 -1.26
N GLY A 680 0.07 -16.58 -0.06
CA GLY A 680 -0.43 -17.63 0.81
C GLY A 680 -1.82 -17.31 1.39
N PRO A 681 -2.46 -18.29 2.06
CA PRO A 681 -3.82 -18.16 2.60
C PRO A 681 -4.06 -16.94 3.52
N VAL A 682 -3.16 -16.67 4.47
CA VAL A 682 -3.36 -15.61 5.48
C VAL A 682 -3.23 -14.23 4.85
N PHE A 683 -2.18 -14.00 4.05
CA PHE A 683 -2.03 -12.72 3.34
C PHE A 683 -3.11 -12.52 2.28
N SER A 684 -3.53 -13.57 1.57
CA SER A 684 -4.65 -13.49 0.63
C SER A 684 -5.93 -13.06 1.33
N CYS A 685 -6.23 -13.66 2.49
CA CYS A 685 -7.37 -13.29 3.33
C CYS A 685 -7.29 -11.82 3.76
N ILE A 686 -6.23 -11.38 4.43
CA ILE A 686 -6.11 -10.00 4.96
C ILE A 686 -6.17 -8.96 3.83
N ILE A 687 -5.47 -9.19 2.73
CA ILE A 687 -5.42 -8.27 1.61
C ILE A 687 -6.78 -8.22 0.89
N ALA A 688 -7.38 -9.36 0.58
CA ALA A 688 -8.67 -9.39 -0.11
C ALA A 688 -9.80 -8.81 0.73
N GLU A 689 -9.78 -9.08 2.04
CA GLU A 689 -10.71 -8.53 3.02
C GLU A 689 -10.61 -6.99 3.06
N GLN A 690 -9.40 -6.45 3.13
CA GLN A 690 -9.19 -5.01 3.11
C GLN A 690 -9.70 -4.37 1.82
N PHE A 691 -9.36 -4.93 0.66
CA PHE A 691 -9.83 -4.40 -0.62
C PHE A 691 -11.35 -4.57 -0.82
N ALA A 692 -11.98 -5.58 -0.20
CA ALA A 692 -13.43 -5.68 -0.17
C ALA A 692 -14.03 -4.51 0.62
N ARG A 693 -13.54 -4.23 1.84
CA ARG A 693 -13.98 -3.07 2.63
C ARG A 693 -13.74 -1.74 1.92
N SER A 694 -12.58 -1.55 1.29
CA SER A 694 -12.25 -0.33 0.55
C SER A 694 -13.14 -0.13 -0.69
N LYS A 695 -13.73 -1.20 -1.25
CA LYS A 695 -14.72 -1.13 -2.33
C LYS A 695 -16.12 -0.89 -1.78
N GLU A 696 -16.55 -1.66 -0.80
CA GLU A 696 -17.93 -1.68 -0.30
C GLU A 696 -18.25 -0.48 0.59
N GLY A 697 -17.31 -0.05 1.45
CA GLY A 697 -17.46 1.08 2.36
C GLY A 697 -17.17 2.44 1.74
N ASP A 698 -16.79 2.51 0.46
CA ASP A 698 -16.49 3.76 -0.25
C ASP A 698 -17.68 4.22 -1.10
N ARG A 699 -18.44 5.23 -0.63
CA ARG A 699 -19.60 5.80 -1.33
C ARG A 699 -19.27 6.32 -2.74
N PHE A 700 -18.02 6.67 -2.98
CA PHE A 700 -17.55 7.26 -4.21
C PHE A 700 -16.75 6.25 -5.06
N PHE A 701 -16.75 4.95 -4.71
CA PHE A 701 -16.14 3.92 -5.53
C PHE A 701 -16.74 3.97 -6.94
N TYR A 702 -15.88 3.94 -7.96
CA TYR A 702 -16.25 4.43 -9.28
C TYR A 702 -17.48 3.73 -9.87
N GLU A 703 -17.69 2.43 -9.62
CA GLU A 703 -18.82 1.66 -10.18
C GLU A 703 -20.14 1.79 -9.43
N HIS A 704 -20.16 2.40 -8.23
CA HIS A 704 -21.37 2.42 -7.42
C HIS A 704 -22.47 3.30 -8.03
N GLY A 705 -23.63 2.69 -8.24
CA GLY A 705 -24.86 3.38 -8.65
C GLY A 705 -25.71 3.83 -7.47
N GLY A 706 -26.76 4.61 -7.75
CA GLY A 706 -27.76 5.00 -6.74
C GLY A 706 -27.27 6.03 -5.71
N GLN A 707 -26.00 6.43 -5.76
CA GLN A 707 -25.48 7.55 -4.97
C GLN A 707 -25.72 8.87 -5.72
N PRO A 708 -25.92 9.98 -4.99
CA PRO A 708 -25.96 11.30 -5.60
C PRO A 708 -24.69 11.51 -6.44
N TYR A 709 -24.88 11.88 -7.71
CA TYR A 709 -23.81 12.18 -8.64
C TYR A 709 -22.86 11.03 -9.00
N SER A 710 -23.26 9.76 -8.87
CA SER A 710 -22.56 8.61 -9.48
C SER A 710 -22.18 8.91 -10.94
N PHE A 711 -21.07 8.33 -11.42
CA PHE A 711 -20.70 8.44 -12.83
C PHE A 711 -21.85 7.89 -13.68
N THR A 712 -22.13 8.50 -14.83
CA THR A 712 -23.17 7.98 -15.73
C THR A 712 -22.71 6.65 -16.35
N PRO A 713 -23.62 5.81 -16.88
CA PRO A 713 -23.21 4.55 -17.51
C PRO A 713 -22.26 4.76 -18.69
N ALA A 714 -22.41 5.88 -19.42
CA ALA A 714 -21.49 6.26 -20.49
C ALA A 714 -20.09 6.59 -19.95
N GLN A 715 -20.00 7.37 -18.85
CA GLN A 715 -18.73 7.68 -18.20
C GLN A 715 -18.04 6.40 -17.67
N LEU A 716 -18.81 5.49 -17.06
CA LEU A 716 -18.28 4.20 -16.60
C LEU A 716 -17.72 3.35 -17.73
N GLN A 717 -18.40 3.33 -18.88
CA GLN A 717 -17.92 2.58 -20.03
C GLN A 717 -16.58 3.12 -20.54
N GLU A 718 -16.35 4.43 -20.45
CA GLU A 718 -15.08 5.05 -20.81
C GLU A 718 -13.97 4.79 -19.78
N ILE A 719 -14.30 4.80 -18.48
CA ILE A 719 -13.35 4.43 -17.41
C ILE A 719 -12.89 2.98 -17.55
N ARG A 720 -13.82 2.05 -17.82
CA ARG A 720 -13.55 0.59 -17.95
C ARG A 720 -12.68 0.22 -19.16
N LYS A 721 -12.41 1.16 -20.06
CA LYS A 721 -11.47 0.96 -21.17
C LYS A 721 -10.03 1.16 -20.73
N ILE A 722 -9.78 2.00 -19.73
CA ILE A 722 -8.43 2.40 -19.39
C ILE A 722 -7.65 1.25 -18.75
N SER A 723 -6.39 1.13 -19.16
CA SER A 723 -5.37 0.31 -18.50
C SER A 723 -4.18 1.16 -18.12
N LEU A 724 -3.32 0.62 -17.25
CA LEU A 724 -2.02 1.23 -16.99
C LEU A 724 -1.15 1.33 -18.27
N ALA A 725 -1.32 0.41 -19.23
CA ALA A 725 -0.71 0.51 -20.55
C ALA A 725 -1.11 1.81 -21.28
N ALA A 726 -2.41 2.15 -21.26
CA ALA A 726 -2.91 3.38 -21.87
C ALA A 726 -2.34 4.64 -21.18
N ILE A 727 -2.27 4.64 -19.83
CA ILE A 727 -1.67 5.74 -19.07
C ILE A 727 -0.18 5.92 -19.44
N ILE A 728 0.58 4.84 -19.57
CA ILE A 728 1.98 4.91 -20.01
C ILE A 728 2.08 5.49 -21.43
N CYS A 729 1.26 4.99 -22.36
CA CYS A 729 1.24 5.48 -23.74
C CYS A 729 0.86 6.96 -23.88
N ASP A 730 0.03 7.48 -22.98
CA ASP A 730 -0.43 8.87 -23.01
C ASP A 730 0.56 9.84 -22.34
N ASN A 731 1.43 9.36 -21.44
CA ASN A 731 2.21 10.22 -20.56
C ASN A 731 3.73 9.98 -20.54
N ALA A 732 4.22 8.88 -21.13
CA ALA A 732 5.65 8.70 -21.39
C ALA A 732 6.15 9.70 -22.45
N ASP A 733 7.46 9.91 -22.53
CA ASP A 733 8.01 10.88 -23.50
C ASP A 733 7.99 10.31 -24.93
N ASN A 734 8.46 9.06 -25.11
CA ASN A 734 8.68 8.42 -26.42
C ASN A 734 8.42 6.89 -26.41
N ILE A 735 7.60 6.37 -25.47
CA ILE A 735 7.20 4.94 -25.51
C ILE A 735 6.11 4.73 -26.57
N VAL A 736 6.46 4.04 -27.65
CA VAL A 736 5.56 3.78 -28.79
C VAL A 736 4.96 2.38 -28.82
N LYS A 737 5.50 1.44 -28.04
CA LYS A 737 5.01 0.06 -27.93
C LYS A 737 4.98 -0.39 -26.47
N VAL A 738 3.90 -1.06 -26.08
CA VAL A 738 3.70 -1.62 -24.74
C VAL A 738 2.80 -2.85 -24.83
N GLN A 739 2.93 -3.79 -23.90
CA GLN A 739 2.00 -4.91 -23.77
C GLN A 739 0.71 -4.47 -23.06
N PRO A 740 -0.48 -4.99 -23.45
CA PRO A 740 -1.74 -4.57 -22.84
C PRO A 740 -1.84 -4.82 -21.33
N LEU A 741 -1.35 -5.97 -20.85
CA LEU A 741 -1.33 -6.32 -19.42
C LEU A 741 0.07 -6.03 -18.88
N VAL A 742 0.31 -4.81 -18.41
CA VAL A 742 1.66 -4.36 -18.05
C VAL A 742 2.25 -5.06 -16.85
N PHE A 743 1.42 -5.60 -15.95
CA PHE A 743 1.86 -6.41 -14.80
C PHE A 743 2.33 -7.81 -15.19
N ARG A 744 2.00 -8.27 -16.40
CA ARG A 744 2.40 -9.57 -16.93
C ARG A 744 3.52 -9.39 -17.95
N HIS A 745 4.47 -10.31 -17.92
CA HIS A 745 5.60 -10.26 -18.84
C HIS A 745 5.09 -10.35 -20.30
N PRO A 746 5.74 -9.66 -21.27
CA PRO A 746 5.43 -9.84 -22.68
C PRO A 746 5.47 -11.31 -23.11
N SER A 747 4.47 -11.74 -23.87
CA SER A 747 4.32 -13.12 -24.32
C SER A 747 3.52 -13.17 -25.63
N PRO A 748 3.35 -14.34 -26.28
CA PRO A 748 2.44 -14.46 -27.41
C PRO A 748 0.98 -14.10 -27.09
N THR A 749 0.53 -14.29 -25.86
CA THR A 749 -0.83 -13.92 -25.38
C THR A 749 -0.91 -12.49 -24.85
N ASN A 750 0.24 -11.85 -24.58
CA ASN A 750 0.37 -10.46 -24.14
C ASN A 750 1.48 -9.74 -24.93
N PRO A 751 1.36 -9.62 -26.27
CA PRO A 751 2.43 -9.08 -27.10
C PRO A 751 2.54 -7.57 -26.92
N ARG A 752 3.75 -7.03 -27.12
CA ARG A 752 3.93 -5.57 -27.25
C ARG A 752 3.27 -5.09 -28.53
N VAL A 753 2.31 -4.18 -28.40
CA VAL A 753 1.58 -3.56 -29.51
C VAL A 753 1.87 -2.07 -29.57
N ASN A 754 1.63 -1.45 -30.72
CA ASN A 754 1.77 0.00 -30.85
C ASN A 754 0.77 0.72 -29.92
N CYS A 755 1.17 1.83 -29.30
CA CYS A 755 0.32 2.66 -28.43
C CYS A 755 -0.93 3.24 -29.12
N LYS A 756 -0.98 3.22 -30.47
CA LYS A 756 -2.15 3.58 -31.28
C LYS A 756 -3.03 2.37 -31.66
N SER A 757 -2.66 1.17 -31.21
CA SER A 757 -3.42 -0.06 -31.46
C SER A 757 -4.78 0.02 -30.76
N PRO A 758 -5.86 -0.46 -31.39
CA PRO A 758 -7.17 -0.54 -30.74
C PRO A 758 -7.20 -1.48 -29.53
N ILE A 759 -6.19 -2.33 -29.35
CA ILE A 759 -6.02 -3.20 -28.17
C ILE A 759 -5.68 -2.39 -26.91
N ILE A 760 -5.13 -1.17 -27.07
CA ILE A 760 -4.91 -0.20 -25.99
C ILE A 760 -5.91 0.93 -26.20
N PRO A 761 -7.19 0.74 -25.79
CA PRO A 761 -8.21 1.76 -26.01
C PRO A 761 -7.93 3.01 -25.17
N ARG A 762 -8.35 4.16 -25.69
CA ARG A 762 -8.28 5.44 -24.99
C ARG A 762 -9.66 5.85 -24.51
N MET A 763 -9.70 6.59 -23.40
CA MET A 763 -10.92 7.14 -22.84
C MET A 763 -11.44 8.27 -23.73
N ASN A 764 -12.72 8.21 -24.13
CA ASN A 764 -13.38 9.31 -24.82
C ASN A 764 -14.04 10.27 -23.81
N LEU A 765 -13.42 11.44 -23.62
CA LEU A 765 -13.93 12.45 -22.68
C LEU A 765 -15.23 13.13 -23.12
N ALA A 766 -15.76 12.88 -24.33
CA ALA A 766 -17.06 13.39 -24.74
C ALA A 766 -18.21 12.96 -23.80
N ALA A 767 -18.06 11.85 -23.07
CA ALA A 767 -19.01 11.42 -22.04
C ALA A 767 -19.11 12.38 -20.83
N TRP A 768 -18.22 13.38 -20.72
CA TRP A 768 -18.26 14.45 -19.73
C TRP A 768 -18.72 15.80 -20.30
N THR A 769 -19.20 15.84 -21.55
CA THR A 769 -19.80 17.05 -22.11
C THR A 769 -21.07 17.40 -21.33
N GLY A 770 -21.17 18.62 -20.81
CA GLY A 770 -22.34 19.05 -20.04
C GLY A 770 -22.27 20.49 -19.60
#